data_AF-A0A954KIC9-F1
#
_entry.id   AF-A0A954KIC9-F1
#
_cell.length_a   1.000
_cell.length_b   1.000
_cell.length_c   1.000
_cell.angle_alpha   90.00
_cell.angle_beta   90.00
_cell.angle_gamma   90.00
#
_symmetry.space_group_name_H-M   'P 1'
#
loop_
_entity.id
_entity.type
_entity.pdbx_description
1 polymer ?
#
loop_
_entity_poly.entity_id
_entity_poly.type
_entity_poly.pdbx_seq_one_letter_code
_entity_poly.pdbx_strand_id
1 'polypeptide(L)'
;FMDGGGYANPKGGFRVPVVFDNLIHQGAMPVTIAVFVNPGTIKATQEGAKDRSNRSFEYDSMGDRYSRFLVDEFLPVVLKGLNVSDDPADRGVCGISSSGICAFTVAWERPDQFGKVLSHIGSFTNIRGGWAYPGLVRKSSKEPKNIKVYLQDGVDDLNNLHGNWPLGNRDLAAALQFAGYKYKLVMTEGGHSGKWGGEELPNALRWLWDDNAESTNIPIVNTKPKWEPHPDAVPRDDVPHGTIVQMLLWESKVFEGTIRDWSVYVPAQYKESEPAALMVFQDGERMRDVNGRWRIPVVFDNLIARGDMPPTIAVFINPGQDKSRPSQNGKYSNRGYEYDGLGDRYARFLLEEILPEVEKQYSISHDPEMRAIGGSSSGAICAFTVAWERTNEFRKVYSSVGSFTNLRGGNIYPALIRKTEPKPIRMYMADTSGDVDNAFGSWPWANQLMHSALTYMGYDVHFDWAEGYAHNSDFGSSKFPDAMKWLWRKETHTPQYNTSGDLGGDLTLLNLLVPGESWELVADDLGFADALCADKDGNLYFCDMRAPAVYRLDAATGKRTVIAEESVSGLEFSPDGKLLYACQGSKSRVISIDVANGEVKTIAEGVKPNDLAVTRDGFILFTQTGTQEVVRINPKDGEVTSVDTGIAKPNGIALSNDGGTLAVSEYGGQYTWMFRVNAEGVLDGKMPNMSLRLPIDPQGQFNFNEPPPYLSVAKGDGMAVDRKGRYYVTSALGVQVFDPTGRPCGVLPQPNPEKPLTTCMLAGPNHSTLYIAQGSEIFRRKLTVE
;
A
#
# COMPACT_ATOMS: atom_id res chain seq x y z
N PHE A 1 -1.98 29.89 5.37
CA PHE A 1 -2.87 29.19 4.43
C PHE A 1 -2.04 28.55 3.34
N MET A 2 -2.03 27.22 3.32
CA MET A 2 -1.39 26.42 2.27
C MET A 2 -2.37 26.26 1.09
N ASP A 3 -1.88 26.13 -0.14
CA ASP A 3 -2.64 26.44 -1.38
C ASP A 3 -3.26 27.86 -1.35
N GLY A 4 -2.45 28.83 -0.93
CA GLY A 4 -2.88 30.18 -0.60
C GLY A 4 -3.68 30.91 -1.69
N GLY A 5 -3.42 30.64 -2.97
CA GLY A 5 -4.15 31.25 -4.08
C GLY A 5 -5.67 31.01 -4.03
N GLY A 6 -6.09 29.80 -3.62
CA GLY A 6 -7.52 29.47 -3.49
C GLY A 6 -8.19 30.18 -2.32
N TYR A 7 -7.46 30.35 -1.22
CA TYR A 7 -7.94 31.02 0.00
C TYR A 7 -8.00 32.55 -0.16
N ALA A 8 -7.01 33.16 -0.82
CA ALA A 8 -6.88 34.60 -0.99
C ALA A 8 -7.93 35.19 -1.95
N ASN A 9 -8.51 34.38 -2.83
CA ASN A 9 -9.46 34.87 -3.84
C ASN A 9 -10.78 35.35 -3.20
N PRO A 10 -11.11 36.66 -3.25
CA PRO A 10 -12.31 37.21 -2.62
C PRO A 10 -13.61 36.77 -3.33
N LYS A 11 -13.49 36.18 -4.52
CA LYS A 11 -14.59 35.57 -5.29
C LYS A 11 -14.57 34.03 -5.26
N GLY A 12 -13.62 33.43 -4.54
CA GLY A 12 -13.49 31.97 -4.39
C GLY A 12 -14.50 31.38 -3.40
N GLY A 13 -14.36 30.09 -3.09
CA GLY A 13 -15.21 29.42 -2.08
C GLY A 13 -14.90 29.87 -0.64
N PHE A 14 -13.63 30.11 -0.32
CA PHE A 14 -13.18 30.45 1.03
C PHE A 14 -13.23 31.95 1.35
N ARG A 15 -12.81 32.80 0.41
CA ARG A 15 -12.88 34.28 0.52
C ARG A 15 -12.26 34.80 1.83
N VAL A 16 -11.08 34.26 2.22
CA VAL A 16 -10.46 34.53 3.53
C VAL A 16 -10.39 36.02 3.87
N PRO A 17 -10.00 36.94 2.96
CA PRO A 17 -9.97 38.36 3.28
C PRO A 17 -11.33 38.89 3.78
N VAL A 18 -12.43 38.52 3.10
CA VAL A 18 -13.79 38.95 3.45
C VAL A 18 -14.24 38.34 4.78
N VAL A 19 -13.92 37.07 5.02
CA VAL A 19 -14.25 36.39 6.29
C VAL A 19 -13.47 37.03 7.45
N PHE A 20 -12.18 37.31 7.26
CA PHE A 20 -11.34 37.96 8.26
C PHE A 20 -11.86 39.35 8.61
N ASP A 21 -12.12 40.21 7.61
CA ASP A 21 -12.64 41.56 7.83
C ASP A 21 -13.92 41.53 8.69
N ASN A 22 -14.84 40.61 8.37
CA ASN A 22 -16.10 40.48 9.10
C ASN A 22 -15.91 39.97 10.53
N LEU A 23 -15.10 38.92 10.75
CA LEU A 23 -14.90 38.34 12.07
C LEU A 23 -14.08 39.25 12.99
N ILE A 24 -13.09 39.95 12.45
CA ILE A 24 -12.30 40.94 13.19
C ILE A 24 -13.18 42.11 13.58
N HIS A 25 -14.00 42.63 12.64
CA HIS A 25 -14.95 43.71 12.94
C HIS A 25 -15.95 43.32 14.03
N GLN A 26 -16.40 42.06 14.04
CA GLN A 26 -17.32 41.51 15.05
C GLN A 26 -16.65 41.23 16.41
N GLY A 27 -15.31 41.31 16.50
CA GLY A 27 -14.56 40.88 17.69
C GLY A 27 -14.59 39.36 17.92
N ALA A 28 -15.02 38.58 16.92
CA ALA A 28 -15.09 37.12 16.98
C ALA A 28 -13.73 36.45 16.71
N MET A 29 -12.75 37.23 16.23
CA MET A 29 -11.36 36.85 16.05
C MET A 29 -10.49 38.10 16.31
N PRO A 30 -9.30 37.98 16.92
CA PRO A 30 -8.36 39.09 17.04
C PRO A 30 -7.89 39.58 15.66
N VAL A 31 -7.33 40.79 15.63
CA VAL A 31 -6.64 41.31 14.43
C VAL A 31 -5.57 40.32 14.00
N THR A 32 -5.71 39.77 12.80
CA THR A 32 -4.91 38.64 12.33
C THR A 32 -4.33 38.92 10.94
N ILE A 33 -3.06 38.58 10.72
CA ILE A 33 -2.40 38.68 9.42
C ILE A 33 -2.53 37.32 8.70
N ALA A 34 -3.11 37.34 7.50
CA ALA A 34 -3.20 36.14 6.66
C ALA A 34 -1.98 36.01 5.74
N VAL A 35 -1.28 34.88 5.84
CA VAL A 35 -0.18 34.50 4.93
C VAL A 35 -0.65 33.40 3.99
N PHE A 36 -0.51 33.61 2.68
CA PHE A 36 -0.96 32.71 1.62
C PHE A 36 0.24 32.11 0.88
N VAL A 37 0.42 30.80 0.96
CA VAL A 37 1.59 30.08 0.42
C VAL A 37 1.12 29.03 -0.58
N ASN A 38 1.70 29.03 -1.78
CA ASN A 38 1.47 27.99 -2.79
C ASN A 38 2.65 27.00 -2.78
N PRO A 39 2.45 25.75 -3.22
CA PRO A 39 3.53 24.75 -3.28
C PRO A 39 4.59 25.11 -4.32
N GLY A 40 5.80 24.58 -4.13
CA GLY A 40 6.90 24.70 -5.05
C GLY A 40 6.68 23.97 -6.38
N THR A 41 7.41 24.41 -7.41
CA THR A 41 7.42 23.81 -8.74
C THR A 41 8.85 23.81 -9.27
N ILE A 42 9.30 22.68 -9.83
CA ILE A 42 10.61 22.57 -10.48
C ILE A 42 10.40 22.87 -11.95
N LYS A 43 10.88 24.05 -12.37
CA LYS A 43 10.72 24.55 -13.73
C LYS A 43 11.48 23.69 -14.73
N ALA A 44 10.82 23.28 -15.81
CA ALA A 44 11.50 22.64 -16.92
C ALA A 44 12.42 23.64 -17.63
N THR A 45 13.57 23.14 -18.11
CA THR A 45 14.55 23.93 -18.88
C THR A 45 14.65 23.47 -20.32
N GLN A 46 14.19 22.25 -20.62
CA GLN A 46 14.16 21.68 -21.96
C GLN A 46 12.92 22.13 -22.75
N GLU A 47 13.07 22.31 -24.06
CA GLU A 47 11.97 22.66 -24.94
C GLU A 47 10.91 21.54 -24.98
N GLY A 48 9.64 21.92 -24.76
CA GLY A 48 8.51 20.98 -24.76
C GLY A 48 8.39 20.12 -23.48
N ALA A 49 9.32 20.22 -22.54
CA ALA A 49 9.22 19.56 -21.24
C ALA A 49 8.29 20.32 -20.28
N LYS A 50 7.61 19.59 -19.40
CA LYS A 50 6.65 20.15 -18.44
C LYS A 50 7.30 20.45 -17.10
N ASP A 51 6.86 21.53 -16.48
CA ASP A 51 7.14 21.81 -15.07
C ASP A 51 6.71 20.63 -14.18
N ARG A 52 7.57 20.27 -13.23
CA ARG A 52 7.27 19.23 -12.26
C ARG A 52 6.70 19.84 -11.00
N SER A 53 5.46 19.49 -10.68
CA SER A 53 4.83 19.89 -9.41
C SER A 53 5.54 19.24 -8.23
N ASN A 54 5.83 20.02 -7.19
CA ASN A 54 6.37 19.50 -5.93
C ASN A 54 5.29 19.36 -4.84
N ARG A 55 4.03 19.66 -5.17
CA ARG A 55 2.94 19.81 -4.19
C ARG A 55 2.77 18.58 -3.30
N SER A 56 2.67 17.38 -3.88
CA SER A 56 2.46 16.18 -3.06
C SER A 56 3.66 15.88 -2.17
N PHE A 57 4.88 16.07 -2.70
CA PHE A 57 6.09 15.86 -1.92
C PHE A 57 6.22 16.87 -0.76
N GLU A 58 5.86 18.13 -0.97
CA GLU A 58 5.89 19.16 0.08
C GLU A 58 4.78 18.99 1.11
N TYR A 59 3.57 18.66 0.67
CA TYR A 59 2.37 18.74 1.51
C TYR A 59 1.97 17.41 2.16
N ASP A 60 2.13 16.28 1.44
CA ASP A 60 1.70 14.98 1.95
C ASP A 60 2.83 14.22 2.66
N SER A 61 4.10 14.60 2.48
CA SER A 61 5.21 13.97 3.19
C SER A 61 5.13 14.27 4.68
N MET A 62 5.22 13.22 5.48
CA MET A 62 5.32 13.35 6.93
C MET A 62 6.71 13.86 7.36
N GLY A 63 6.76 14.52 8.52
CA GLY A 63 7.99 15.01 9.14
C GLY A 63 8.17 16.53 9.03
N ASP A 64 9.31 17.02 9.51
CA ASP A 64 9.53 18.43 9.82
C ASP A 64 9.89 19.32 8.61
N ARG A 65 10.21 18.73 7.46
CA ARG A 65 10.85 19.44 6.33
C ARG A 65 10.07 20.68 5.90
N TYR A 66 8.77 20.52 5.68
CA TYR A 66 7.93 21.64 5.28
C TYR A 66 7.74 22.67 6.40
N SER A 67 7.67 22.20 7.65
CA SER A 67 7.55 23.10 8.81
C SER A 67 8.80 23.97 9.00
N ARG A 68 10.00 23.42 8.75
CA ARG A 68 11.26 24.20 8.75
C ARG A 68 11.32 25.20 7.62
N PHE A 69 10.96 24.80 6.39
CA PHE A 69 10.82 25.75 5.29
C PHE A 69 9.89 26.91 5.67
N LEU A 70 8.72 26.59 6.22
CA LEU A 70 7.74 27.61 6.58
C LEU A 70 8.27 28.54 7.68
N VAL A 71 8.74 27.99 8.79
CA VAL A 71 9.08 28.75 10.01
C VAL A 71 10.45 29.42 9.90
N ASP A 72 11.44 28.72 9.35
CA ASP A 72 12.84 29.14 9.42
C ASP A 72 13.25 29.96 8.17
N GLU A 73 12.58 29.74 7.03
CA GLU A 73 12.92 30.41 5.76
C GLU A 73 11.84 31.41 5.31
N PHE A 74 10.58 30.98 5.25
CA PHE A 74 9.51 31.77 4.62
C PHE A 74 8.94 32.87 5.52
N LEU A 75 8.48 32.51 6.72
CA LEU A 75 7.85 33.46 7.66
C LEU A 75 8.75 34.64 8.04
N PRO A 76 10.07 34.47 8.30
CA PRO A 76 10.94 35.59 8.64
C PRO A 76 11.00 36.67 7.54
N VAL A 77 10.83 36.26 6.27
CA VAL A 77 10.80 37.19 5.14
C VAL A 77 9.45 37.89 5.05
N VAL A 78 8.33 37.16 5.09
CA VAL A 78 7.00 37.75 4.90
C VAL A 78 6.50 38.56 6.08
N LEU A 79 6.99 38.29 7.30
CA LEU A 79 6.61 39.03 8.51
C LEU A 79 7.53 40.22 8.81
N LYS A 80 8.57 40.45 8.00
CA LYS A 80 9.54 41.50 8.23
C LYS A 80 8.87 42.88 8.30
N GLY A 81 9.05 43.56 9.44
CA GLY A 81 8.47 44.88 9.69
C GLY A 81 7.02 44.87 10.19
N LEU A 82 6.44 43.69 10.41
CA LEU A 82 5.12 43.51 11.03
C LEU A 82 5.29 43.14 12.51
N ASN A 83 4.42 43.67 13.38
CA ASN A 83 4.35 43.28 14.78
C ASN A 83 3.36 42.12 14.92
N VAL A 84 3.88 40.89 14.98
CA VAL A 84 3.08 39.65 15.02
C VAL A 84 3.38 38.91 16.32
N SER A 85 2.34 38.43 17.02
CA SER A 85 2.51 37.66 18.26
C SER A 85 3.36 36.41 18.02
N ASP A 86 4.26 36.08 18.94
CA ASP A 86 5.03 34.84 18.97
C ASP A 86 4.38 33.74 19.81
N ASP A 87 3.23 34.02 20.45
CA ASP A 87 2.47 33.02 21.20
C ASP A 87 1.83 32.00 20.22
N PRO A 88 2.06 30.69 20.37
CA PRO A 88 1.41 29.67 19.54
C PRO A 88 -0.11 29.73 19.61
N ALA A 89 -0.67 30.16 20.75
CA ALA A 89 -2.11 30.36 20.88
C ALA A 89 -2.61 31.42 19.87
N ASP A 90 -1.82 32.41 19.47
CA ASP A 90 -2.24 33.43 18.50
C ASP A 90 -2.00 33.01 17.03
N ARG A 91 -1.46 31.81 16.80
CA ARG A 91 -0.99 31.36 15.48
C ARG A 91 -1.74 30.14 14.97
N GLY A 92 -2.25 30.27 13.74
CA GLY A 92 -3.02 29.23 13.06
C GLY A 92 -2.44 28.82 11.71
N VAL A 93 -2.50 27.53 11.40
CA VAL A 93 -2.23 26.98 10.06
C VAL A 93 -3.48 26.36 9.46
N CYS A 94 -3.67 26.54 8.16
CA CYS A 94 -4.87 26.11 7.47
C CYS A 94 -4.54 25.58 6.07
N GLY A 95 -5.24 24.52 5.66
CA GLY A 95 -5.21 24.01 4.29
C GLY A 95 -6.38 23.09 3.96
N ILE A 96 -6.39 22.61 2.72
CA ILE A 96 -7.43 21.77 2.13
C ILE A 96 -6.82 20.56 1.39
N SER A 97 -7.39 19.36 1.51
CA SER A 97 -6.87 18.16 0.82
C SER A 97 -5.42 17.88 1.24
N SER A 98 -4.47 17.74 0.30
CA SER A 98 -3.03 17.61 0.65
C SER A 98 -2.52 18.76 1.51
N SER A 99 -3.01 19.98 1.28
CA SER A 99 -2.58 21.11 2.10
C SER A 99 -3.25 21.12 3.49
N GLY A 100 -4.35 20.37 3.67
CA GLY A 100 -5.00 20.13 4.96
C GLY A 100 -4.17 19.22 5.86
N ILE A 101 -3.67 18.10 5.32
CA ILE A 101 -2.70 17.27 6.05
C ILE A 101 -1.40 18.04 6.28
N CYS A 102 -0.91 18.83 5.31
CA CYS A 102 0.26 19.70 5.51
C CYS A 102 0.08 20.67 6.69
N ALA A 103 -1.08 21.32 6.81
CA ALA A 103 -1.38 22.20 7.93
C ALA A 103 -1.36 21.43 9.27
N PHE A 104 -1.93 20.22 9.31
CA PHE A 104 -1.83 19.35 10.47
C PHE A 104 -0.38 18.98 10.80
N THR A 105 0.41 18.56 9.81
CA THR A 105 1.84 18.23 9.97
C THR A 105 2.64 19.40 10.52
N VAL A 106 2.41 20.63 10.03
CA VAL A 106 3.12 21.82 10.51
C VAL A 106 2.82 22.07 12.00
N ALA A 107 1.54 22.07 12.40
CA ALA A 107 1.18 22.24 13.81
C ALA A 107 1.66 21.06 14.67
N TRP A 108 1.63 19.84 14.12
CA TRP A 108 2.12 18.65 14.80
C TRP A 108 3.62 18.70 15.06
N GLU A 109 4.44 19.12 14.09
CA GLU A 109 5.89 19.20 14.24
C GLU A 109 6.33 20.45 15.01
N ARG A 110 5.60 21.56 14.87
CA ARG A 110 5.90 22.85 15.50
C ARG A 110 4.74 23.38 16.36
N PRO A 111 4.34 22.65 17.43
CA PRO A 111 3.33 23.16 18.37
C PRO A 111 3.84 24.37 19.17
N ASP A 112 5.16 24.59 19.18
CA ASP A 112 5.83 25.79 19.69
C ASP A 112 5.66 27.03 18.80
N GLN A 113 5.10 26.86 17.59
CA GLN A 113 4.82 27.96 16.66
C GLN A 113 3.33 28.08 16.33
N PHE A 114 2.60 26.97 16.30
CA PHE A 114 1.20 26.95 15.87
C PHE A 114 0.35 26.12 16.82
N GLY A 115 -0.45 26.79 17.65
CA GLY A 115 -1.39 26.17 18.57
C GLY A 115 -2.76 25.89 17.96
N LYS A 116 -3.04 26.37 16.73
CA LYS A 116 -4.33 26.23 16.05
C LYS A 116 -4.16 25.63 14.65
N VAL A 117 -5.00 24.66 14.29
CA VAL A 117 -4.99 24.08 12.94
C VAL A 117 -6.39 23.87 12.38
N LEU A 118 -6.55 24.18 11.09
CA LEU A 118 -7.74 23.94 10.30
C LEU A 118 -7.40 23.06 9.10
N SER A 119 -7.98 21.86 9.05
CA SER A 119 -7.86 20.92 7.93
C SER A 119 -9.22 20.69 7.29
N HIS A 120 -9.40 21.17 6.07
CA HIS A 120 -10.58 20.84 5.25
C HIS A 120 -10.27 19.64 4.37
N ILE A 121 -11.17 18.66 4.33
CA ILE A 121 -11.09 17.42 3.52
C ILE A 121 -9.68 16.82 3.54
N GLY A 122 -9.04 16.78 4.72
CA GLY A 122 -7.61 16.52 4.86
C GLY A 122 -7.22 15.13 4.36
N SER A 123 -6.10 15.03 3.64
CA SER A 123 -5.61 13.77 3.06
C SER A 123 -4.97 12.82 4.09
N PHE A 124 -5.68 12.45 5.16
CA PHE A 124 -5.27 11.45 6.15
C PHE A 124 -5.43 10.01 5.63
N THR A 125 -5.00 9.80 4.39
CA THR A 125 -5.02 8.55 3.65
C THR A 125 -3.60 8.22 3.18
N ASN A 126 -3.41 7.17 2.36
CA ASN A 126 -2.09 6.78 1.89
C ASN A 126 -1.61 7.58 0.68
N ILE A 127 -1.55 8.90 0.85
CA ILE A 127 -0.67 9.78 0.09
C ILE A 127 0.57 10.02 0.96
N ARG A 128 1.69 9.37 0.61
CA ARG A 128 2.98 9.52 1.30
C ARG A 128 2.96 9.27 2.83
N GLY A 129 2.02 8.46 3.32
CA GLY A 129 2.00 7.98 4.70
C GLY A 129 0.95 8.60 5.63
N GLY A 130 0.09 9.51 5.15
CA GLY A 130 -0.88 10.22 6.01
C GLY A 130 -1.79 9.35 6.89
N TRP A 131 -2.06 8.10 6.49
CA TRP A 131 -2.75 7.08 7.29
C TRP A 131 -2.10 6.76 8.65
N ALA A 132 -0.83 7.14 8.87
CA ALA A 132 -0.12 6.86 10.11
C ALA A 132 -0.48 7.83 11.26
N TYR A 133 -1.07 8.99 10.96
CA TYR A 133 -1.37 10.02 11.97
C TYR A 133 -2.29 9.54 13.11
N PRO A 134 -3.40 8.80 12.87
CA PRO A 134 -4.22 8.27 13.96
C PRO A 134 -3.42 7.47 14.99
N GLY A 135 -2.48 6.63 14.53
CA GLY A 135 -1.58 5.87 15.41
C GLY A 135 -0.60 6.76 16.18
N LEU A 136 -0.03 7.78 15.54
CA LEU A 136 0.90 8.73 16.18
C LEU A 136 0.20 9.60 17.24
N VAL A 137 -1.04 10.05 16.96
CA VAL A 137 -1.87 10.81 17.90
C VAL A 137 -2.22 9.96 19.12
N ARG A 138 -2.59 8.69 18.95
CA ARG A 138 -2.88 7.81 20.10
C ARG A 138 -1.66 7.61 21.00
N LYS A 139 -0.46 7.54 20.41
CA LYS A 139 0.80 7.44 21.17
C LYS A 139 1.13 8.66 22.01
N SER A 140 0.66 9.86 21.63
CA SER A 140 0.87 11.07 22.42
C SER A 140 -0.13 11.23 23.57
N SER A 141 -1.06 10.29 23.80
CA SER A 141 -2.10 10.38 24.84
C SER A 141 -1.60 10.67 26.26
N LYS A 142 -0.35 10.32 26.61
CA LYS A 142 0.27 10.67 27.90
C LYS A 142 0.67 12.14 27.99
N GLU A 143 1.11 12.72 26.88
CA GLU A 143 1.58 14.10 26.75
C GLU A 143 1.11 14.68 25.41
N PRO A 144 -0.19 15.01 25.27
CA PRO A 144 -0.73 15.53 24.03
C PRO A 144 -0.04 16.84 23.65
N LYS A 145 0.28 16.99 22.36
CA LYS A 145 0.82 18.25 21.84
C LYS A 145 -0.23 19.35 22.04
N ASN A 146 0.21 20.56 22.42
CA ASN A 146 -0.68 21.69 22.67
C ASN A 146 -1.20 22.33 21.38
N ILE A 147 -2.04 21.59 20.65
CA ILE A 147 -2.70 22.04 19.41
C ILE A 147 -4.20 21.85 19.51
N LYS A 148 -4.93 22.81 18.97
CA LYS A 148 -6.38 22.81 18.82
C LYS A 148 -6.74 22.54 17.36
N VAL A 149 -7.46 21.45 17.11
CA VAL A 149 -7.63 20.87 15.76
C VAL A 149 -9.07 21.01 15.27
N TYR A 150 -9.27 21.72 14.18
CA TYR A 150 -10.55 21.74 13.48
C TYR A 150 -10.44 20.90 12.20
N LEU A 151 -11.27 19.87 12.09
CA LEU A 151 -11.42 18.99 10.93
C LEU A 151 -12.79 19.26 10.29
N GLN A 152 -12.79 19.47 8.98
CA GLN A 152 -14.00 19.43 8.17
C GLN A 152 -13.80 18.40 7.07
N ASP A 153 -14.83 17.60 6.78
CA ASP A 153 -14.82 16.69 5.63
C ASP A 153 -16.24 16.59 5.04
N GLY A 154 -16.37 16.15 3.79
CA GLY A 154 -17.65 15.83 3.16
C GLY A 154 -18.07 14.39 3.47
N VAL A 155 -19.37 14.12 3.64
CA VAL A 155 -19.85 12.74 3.84
C VAL A 155 -19.68 11.86 2.59
N ASP A 156 -19.66 12.48 1.41
CA ASP A 156 -19.51 11.83 0.10
C ASP A 156 -18.11 12.10 -0.52
N ASP A 157 -17.11 12.39 0.32
CA ASP A 157 -15.75 12.67 -0.16
C ASP A 157 -15.05 11.42 -0.74
N LEU A 158 -13.86 11.59 -1.31
CA LEU A 158 -13.17 10.62 -2.16
C LEU A 158 -13.03 9.24 -1.50
N ASN A 159 -13.35 8.22 -2.29
CA ASN A 159 -12.88 6.86 -2.10
C ASN A 159 -12.08 6.46 -3.35
N ASN A 160 -10.77 6.46 -3.24
CA ASN A 160 -9.87 6.37 -4.37
C ASN A 160 -8.66 5.49 -4.08
N LEU A 161 -7.73 5.40 -5.01
CA LEU A 161 -6.50 4.62 -4.87
C LEU A 161 -5.72 4.85 -3.56
N HIS A 162 -5.78 6.06 -2.98
CA HIS A 162 -5.03 6.42 -1.78
C HIS A 162 -5.78 6.12 -0.48
N GLY A 163 -7.12 6.01 -0.51
CA GLY A 163 -7.92 5.69 0.67
C GLY A 163 -9.35 6.21 0.59
N ASN A 164 -10.02 6.20 1.73
CA ASN A 164 -11.36 6.76 1.92
C ASN A 164 -11.26 7.97 2.85
N TRP A 165 -11.50 9.18 2.31
CA TRP A 165 -11.30 10.44 3.02
C TRP A 165 -12.22 10.57 4.24
N PRO A 166 -13.56 10.35 4.11
CA PRO A 166 -14.46 10.46 5.26
C PRO A 166 -14.10 9.52 6.41
N LEU A 167 -13.72 8.27 6.09
CA LEU A 167 -13.29 7.31 7.11
C LEU A 167 -11.93 7.68 7.71
N GLY A 168 -10.98 8.18 6.91
CA GLY A 168 -9.67 8.62 7.39
C GLY A 168 -9.77 9.81 8.36
N ASN A 169 -10.60 10.81 8.05
CA ASN A 169 -10.83 11.94 8.95
C ASN A 169 -11.60 11.54 10.22
N ARG A 170 -12.53 10.58 10.14
CA ARG A 170 -13.20 10.00 11.32
C ARG A 170 -12.25 9.21 12.22
N ASP A 171 -11.32 8.44 11.65
CA ASP A 171 -10.32 7.71 12.43
C ASP A 171 -9.33 8.67 13.12
N LEU A 172 -8.89 9.74 12.43
CA LEU A 172 -8.11 10.80 13.07
C LEU A 172 -8.88 11.48 14.21
N ALA A 173 -10.17 11.81 14.00
CA ALA A 173 -11.00 12.40 15.04
C ALA A 173 -11.15 11.47 16.26
N ALA A 174 -11.35 10.18 16.05
CA ALA A 174 -11.37 9.19 17.12
C ALA A 174 -10.03 9.12 17.86
N ALA A 175 -8.90 9.21 17.15
CA ALA A 175 -7.58 9.28 17.76
C ALA A 175 -7.38 10.56 18.60
N LEU A 176 -7.81 11.72 18.09
CA LEU A 176 -7.76 13.00 18.82
C LEU A 176 -8.60 12.95 20.10
N GLN A 177 -9.80 12.36 20.03
CA GLN A 177 -10.64 12.14 21.20
C GLN A 177 -9.96 11.23 22.22
N PHE A 178 -9.45 10.08 21.77
CA PHE A 178 -8.76 9.12 22.64
C PHE A 178 -7.57 9.76 23.37
N ALA A 179 -6.79 10.57 22.65
CA ALA A 179 -5.61 11.22 23.19
C ALA A 179 -5.91 12.54 23.94
N GLY A 180 -7.17 12.95 24.06
CA GLY A 180 -7.56 14.13 24.85
C GLY A 180 -7.24 15.48 24.20
N TYR A 181 -7.10 15.54 22.87
CA TYR A 181 -6.91 16.79 22.16
C TYR A 181 -8.18 17.66 22.16
N LYS A 182 -8.00 18.98 22.13
CA LYS A 182 -9.12 19.90 21.86
C LYS A 182 -9.41 19.89 20.36
N TYR A 183 -10.53 19.30 19.95
CA TYR A 183 -10.81 19.09 18.52
C TYR A 183 -12.28 19.29 18.13
N LYS A 184 -12.52 19.67 16.88
CA LYS A 184 -13.84 19.69 16.24
C LYS A 184 -13.79 18.84 14.98
N LEU A 185 -14.79 17.98 14.77
CA LEU A 185 -15.07 17.35 13.48
C LEU A 185 -16.43 17.83 12.98
N VAL A 186 -16.47 18.33 11.74
CA VAL A 186 -17.71 18.66 11.04
C VAL A 186 -17.76 17.88 9.72
N MET A 187 -18.76 17.00 9.61
CA MET A 187 -19.07 16.30 8.37
C MET A 187 -20.16 17.08 7.63
N THR A 188 -19.83 17.70 6.50
CA THR A 188 -20.77 18.44 5.66
C THR A 188 -21.36 17.55 4.58
N GLU A 189 -22.46 17.98 3.95
CA GLU A 189 -22.98 17.31 2.74
C GLU A 189 -21.97 17.38 1.58
N GLY A 190 -22.07 16.47 0.61
CA GLY A 190 -21.29 16.47 -0.64
C GLY A 190 -19.87 15.91 -0.53
N GLY A 191 -19.15 15.93 -1.67
CA GLY A 191 -17.82 15.33 -1.83
C GLY A 191 -16.64 16.31 -1.88
N HIS A 192 -15.56 15.94 -2.59
CA HIS A 192 -14.27 16.66 -2.59
C HIS A 192 -14.33 18.08 -3.15
N SER A 193 -14.70 19.04 -2.30
CA SER A 193 -14.97 20.40 -2.73
C SER A 193 -14.64 21.43 -1.68
N GLY A 194 -13.97 22.51 -2.10
CA GLY A 194 -13.75 23.69 -1.28
C GLY A 194 -15.02 24.52 -1.01
N LYS A 195 -16.16 24.17 -1.62
CA LYS A 195 -17.45 24.86 -1.37
C LYS A 195 -17.84 24.75 0.11
N TRP A 196 -17.90 23.53 0.63
CA TRP A 196 -18.39 23.26 1.98
C TRP A 196 -17.37 23.69 3.05
N GLY A 197 -16.08 23.47 2.81
CA GLY A 197 -15.03 24.04 3.66
C GLY A 197 -15.07 25.57 3.69
N GLY A 198 -15.37 26.22 2.55
CA GLY A 198 -15.56 27.67 2.49
C GLY A 198 -16.80 28.17 3.23
N GLU A 199 -17.91 27.44 3.16
CA GLU A 199 -19.14 27.74 3.89
C GLU A 199 -18.95 27.62 5.41
N GLU A 200 -18.20 26.61 5.85
CA GLU A 200 -17.93 26.37 7.28
C GLU A 200 -16.77 27.22 7.83
N LEU A 201 -15.92 27.80 6.98
CA LEU A 201 -14.75 28.58 7.38
C LEU A 201 -15.06 29.63 8.48
N PRO A 202 -16.11 30.47 8.41
CA PRO A 202 -16.41 31.43 9.46
C PRO A 202 -16.68 30.77 10.82
N ASN A 203 -17.38 29.64 10.85
CA ASN A 203 -17.65 28.89 12.08
C ASN A 203 -16.39 28.20 12.61
N ALA A 204 -15.56 27.67 11.71
CA ALA A 204 -14.28 27.09 12.05
C ALA A 204 -13.35 28.09 12.73
N LEU A 205 -13.25 29.32 12.19
CA LEU A 205 -12.47 30.39 12.79
C LEU A 205 -13.08 30.86 14.13
N ARG A 206 -14.39 30.99 14.26
CA ARG A 206 -14.99 31.29 15.59
C ARG A 206 -14.64 30.23 16.63
N TRP A 207 -14.79 28.95 16.26
CA TRP A 207 -14.47 27.86 17.16
C TRP A 207 -12.99 27.84 17.52
N LEU A 208 -12.09 28.05 16.55
CA LEU A 208 -10.64 28.04 16.80
C LEU A 208 -10.23 29.13 17.80
N TRP A 209 -10.73 30.36 17.68
CA TRP A 209 -10.37 31.49 18.56
C TRP A 209 -11.18 31.61 19.85
N ASP A 210 -12.16 30.73 20.08
CA ASP A 210 -12.86 30.65 21.36
C ASP A 210 -12.18 29.65 22.31
N ASP A 211 -11.52 30.16 23.35
CA ASP A 211 -10.84 29.33 24.36
C ASP A 211 -11.79 28.46 25.18
N ASN A 212 -13.09 28.77 25.20
CA ASN A 212 -14.12 27.99 25.88
C ASN A 212 -14.83 26.98 24.97
N ALA A 213 -14.50 26.96 23.68
CA ALA A 213 -15.18 26.09 22.73
C ALA A 213 -15.07 24.61 23.14
N GLU A 214 -16.16 23.86 23.03
CA GLU A 214 -16.17 22.44 23.40
C GLU A 214 -15.60 21.56 22.27
N SER A 215 -14.96 20.46 22.67
CA SER A 215 -14.55 19.41 21.73
C SER A 215 -15.76 18.66 21.18
N THR A 216 -15.61 18.06 20.00
CA THR A 216 -16.54 17.03 19.55
C THR A 216 -16.47 15.83 20.49
N ASN A 217 -17.63 15.23 20.78
CA ASN A 217 -17.74 14.00 21.54
C ASN A 217 -18.42 12.95 20.66
N ILE A 218 -17.67 11.92 20.28
CA ILE A 218 -18.14 10.75 19.54
C ILE A 218 -18.46 9.66 20.57
N PRO A 219 -19.74 9.45 20.93
CA PRO A 219 -20.09 8.48 21.96
C PRO A 219 -19.86 7.04 21.46
N ILE A 220 -19.25 6.21 22.30
CA ILE A 220 -19.19 4.76 22.08
C ILE A 220 -20.43 4.16 22.73
N VAL A 221 -21.42 3.80 21.93
CA VAL A 221 -22.64 3.15 22.41
C VAL A 221 -22.41 1.64 22.37
N ASN A 222 -22.51 0.99 23.53
CA ASN A 222 -22.38 -0.45 23.65
C ASN A 222 -23.66 -1.04 24.26
N THR A 223 -24.21 -2.02 23.57
CA THR A 223 -25.42 -2.77 23.87
C THR A 223 -25.05 -4.25 24.02
N LYS A 224 -25.76 -4.92 24.92
CA LYS A 224 -25.63 -6.36 25.16
C LYS A 224 -27.01 -6.99 25.00
N PRO A 225 -27.56 -7.02 23.77
CA PRO A 225 -28.84 -7.65 23.54
C PRO A 225 -28.78 -9.13 23.97
N LYS A 226 -29.92 -9.68 24.37
CA LYS A 226 -30.02 -11.10 24.70
C LYS A 226 -29.62 -11.90 23.46
N TRP A 227 -28.60 -12.75 23.61
CA TRP A 227 -28.13 -13.61 22.54
C TRP A 227 -29.04 -14.83 22.37
N GLU A 228 -29.34 -15.16 21.12
CA GLU A 228 -30.05 -16.37 20.73
C GLU A 228 -29.29 -17.04 19.57
N PRO A 229 -29.15 -18.38 19.58
CA PRO A 229 -28.48 -19.07 18.49
C PRO A 229 -29.26 -18.90 17.19
N HIS A 230 -28.53 -18.73 16.08
CA HIS A 230 -29.12 -18.84 14.75
C HIS A 230 -29.79 -20.22 14.59
N PRO A 231 -30.90 -20.37 13.83
CA PRO A 231 -31.57 -21.67 13.65
C PRO A 231 -30.64 -22.79 13.17
N ASP A 232 -29.73 -22.50 12.23
CA ASP A 232 -28.70 -23.45 11.77
C ASP A 232 -27.61 -23.76 12.83
N ALA A 233 -27.58 -23.07 13.96
CA ALA A 233 -26.69 -23.34 15.10
C ALA A 233 -27.42 -24.09 16.25
N VAL A 234 -28.61 -24.63 15.97
CA VAL A 234 -29.37 -25.48 16.89
C VAL A 234 -29.20 -26.95 16.46
N PRO A 235 -28.82 -27.87 17.39
CA PRO A 235 -28.70 -29.29 17.08
C PRO A 235 -30.03 -29.89 16.59
N ARG A 236 -29.92 -30.85 15.68
CA ARG A 236 -31.05 -31.52 15.05
C ARG A 236 -30.82 -33.02 15.04
N ASP A 237 -31.73 -33.78 15.65
CA ASP A 237 -31.62 -35.24 15.75
C ASP A 237 -31.75 -35.95 14.38
N ASP A 238 -32.33 -35.27 13.39
CA ASP A 238 -32.52 -35.78 12.02
C ASP A 238 -31.33 -35.52 11.09
N VAL A 239 -30.25 -34.92 11.60
CA VAL A 239 -29.05 -34.54 10.84
C VAL A 239 -27.86 -35.43 11.21
N PRO A 240 -27.10 -35.98 10.25
CA PRO A 240 -25.87 -36.72 10.56
C PRO A 240 -24.84 -35.85 11.29
N HIS A 241 -24.33 -36.34 12.41
CA HIS A 241 -23.38 -35.62 13.26
C HIS A 241 -21.93 -36.01 12.99
N GLY A 242 -21.08 -35.03 12.70
CA GLY A 242 -19.65 -35.22 12.66
C GLY A 242 -19.04 -35.48 14.04
N THR A 243 -17.77 -35.85 14.05
CA THR A 243 -17.01 -36.16 15.26
C THR A 243 -15.90 -35.14 15.49
N ILE A 244 -15.65 -34.79 16.74
CA ILE A 244 -14.48 -33.98 17.12
C ILE A 244 -13.42 -34.92 17.68
N VAL A 245 -12.26 -34.93 17.04
CA VAL A 245 -11.09 -35.70 17.45
C VAL A 245 -10.10 -34.76 18.11
N GLN A 246 -9.87 -34.97 19.40
CA GLN A 246 -8.85 -34.28 20.16
C GLN A 246 -7.47 -34.78 19.75
N MET A 247 -6.60 -33.87 19.31
CA MET A 247 -5.25 -34.23 18.88
C MET A 247 -4.26 -34.17 20.04
N LEU A 248 -3.09 -34.79 19.87
CA LEU A 248 -1.98 -34.63 20.81
C LEU A 248 -1.51 -33.17 20.81
N LEU A 249 -1.08 -32.70 21.98
CA LEU A 249 -0.51 -31.36 22.12
C LEU A 249 0.62 -31.14 21.11
N TRP A 250 0.58 -30.01 20.42
CA TRP A 250 1.54 -29.70 19.37
C TRP A 250 2.64 -28.76 19.88
N GLU A 251 3.89 -29.16 19.69
CA GLU A 251 5.06 -28.30 19.90
C GLU A 251 5.57 -27.78 18.55
N SER A 252 5.61 -26.46 18.38
CA SER A 252 5.93 -25.84 17.09
C SER A 252 7.43 -25.62 16.90
N LYS A 253 7.91 -25.77 15.66
CA LYS A 253 9.25 -25.38 15.22
C LYS A 253 9.26 -23.95 14.65
N VAL A 254 8.17 -23.54 14.00
CA VAL A 254 8.00 -22.16 13.49
C VAL A 254 7.82 -21.17 14.65
N PHE A 255 7.10 -21.58 15.69
CA PHE A 255 6.94 -20.81 16.93
C PHE A 255 7.60 -21.58 18.09
N GLU A 256 8.93 -21.62 18.06
CA GLU A 256 9.73 -22.38 19.03
C GLU A 256 9.37 -22.08 20.49
N GLY A 257 9.44 -23.11 21.33
CA GLY A 257 9.20 -22.98 22.77
C GLY A 257 7.71 -22.91 23.15
N THR A 258 6.81 -23.11 22.21
CA THR A 258 5.37 -23.11 22.48
C THR A 258 4.73 -24.49 22.36
N ILE A 259 3.73 -24.74 23.20
CA ILE A 259 2.85 -25.90 23.13
C ILE A 259 1.39 -25.44 22.97
N ARG A 260 0.58 -26.16 22.19
CA ARG A 260 -0.82 -25.78 21.95
C ARG A 260 -1.75 -26.98 21.85
N ASP A 261 -2.99 -26.70 22.21
CA ASP A 261 -4.12 -27.61 22.05
C ASP A 261 -4.82 -27.37 20.72
N TRP A 262 -5.26 -28.44 20.07
CA TRP A 262 -5.96 -28.40 18.80
C TRP A 262 -6.79 -29.67 18.59
N SER A 263 -7.84 -29.56 17.78
CA SER A 263 -8.74 -30.67 17.46
C SER A 263 -9.23 -30.59 16.01
N VAL A 264 -9.70 -31.72 15.50
CA VAL A 264 -10.21 -31.85 14.14
C VAL A 264 -11.67 -32.27 14.20
N TYR A 265 -12.55 -31.54 13.54
CA TYR A 265 -13.91 -31.99 13.25
C TYR A 265 -13.95 -32.71 11.90
N VAL A 266 -14.54 -33.89 11.90
CA VAL A 266 -14.73 -34.73 10.71
C VAL A 266 -16.24 -34.89 10.47
N PRO A 267 -16.78 -34.42 9.33
CA PRO A 267 -18.21 -34.52 9.06
C PRO A 267 -18.61 -36.00 8.87
N ALA A 268 -19.84 -36.35 9.26
CA ALA A 268 -20.37 -37.72 9.09
C ALA A 268 -20.34 -38.20 7.62
N GLN A 269 -20.37 -37.27 6.68
CA GLN A 269 -20.37 -37.48 5.23
C GLN A 269 -18.96 -37.65 4.64
N TYR A 270 -17.90 -37.57 5.46
CA TYR A 270 -16.53 -37.74 5.00
C TYR A 270 -16.29 -39.12 4.37
N LYS A 271 -15.53 -39.15 3.27
CA LYS A 271 -15.08 -40.38 2.60
C LYS A 271 -13.62 -40.20 2.18
N GLU A 272 -12.79 -41.18 2.49
CA GLU A 272 -11.36 -41.14 2.15
C GLU A 272 -11.09 -40.97 0.64
N SER A 273 -11.96 -41.54 -0.21
CA SER A 273 -11.84 -41.47 -1.67
C SER A 273 -12.21 -40.10 -2.27
N GLU A 274 -12.83 -39.20 -1.51
CA GLU A 274 -13.31 -37.90 -1.96
C GLU A 274 -12.71 -36.81 -1.05
N PRO A 275 -11.66 -36.09 -1.46
CA PRO A 275 -11.01 -35.09 -0.61
C PRO A 275 -12.00 -34.03 -0.11
N ALA A 276 -12.11 -33.89 1.21
CA ALA A 276 -13.02 -32.94 1.84
C ALA A 276 -12.53 -31.50 1.67
N ALA A 277 -13.44 -30.53 1.72
CA ALA A 277 -13.07 -29.15 1.95
C ALA A 277 -12.40 -29.00 3.33
N LEU A 278 -11.59 -27.95 3.49
CA LEU A 278 -10.90 -27.63 4.73
C LEU A 278 -11.33 -26.25 5.24
N MET A 279 -11.57 -26.13 6.54
CA MET A 279 -11.65 -24.82 7.20
C MET A 279 -10.85 -24.77 8.50
N VAL A 280 -9.95 -23.79 8.62
CA VAL A 280 -9.12 -23.61 9.83
C VAL A 280 -9.69 -22.50 10.71
N PHE A 281 -9.78 -22.74 12.01
CA PHE A 281 -10.27 -21.78 13.00
C PHE A 281 -9.24 -21.51 14.09
N GLN A 282 -8.93 -20.22 14.28
CA GLN A 282 -8.16 -19.72 15.40
C GLN A 282 -9.02 -19.65 16.67
N ASP A 283 -8.37 -19.65 17.84
CA ASP A 283 -9.06 -19.73 19.14
C ASP A 283 -10.04 -20.93 19.19
N GLY A 284 -9.57 -22.07 18.67
CA GLY A 284 -10.37 -23.23 18.31
C GLY A 284 -11.31 -23.77 19.39
N GLU A 285 -10.92 -23.71 20.66
CA GLU A 285 -11.77 -24.18 21.77
C GLU A 285 -13.12 -23.48 21.81
N ARG A 286 -13.10 -22.14 21.66
CA ARG A 286 -14.32 -21.33 21.68
C ARG A 286 -15.19 -21.59 20.46
N MET A 287 -14.56 -21.92 19.34
CA MET A 287 -15.22 -22.14 18.06
C MET A 287 -15.93 -23.50 18.02
N ARG A 288 -15.31 -24.54 18.60
CA ARG A 288 -15.86 -25.90 18.61
C ARG A 288 -16.92 -26.16 19.68
N ASP A 289 -17.02 -25.32 20.71
CA ASP A 289 -17.99 -25.51 21.80
C ASP A 289 -19.44 -25.42 21.29
N VAL A 290 -20.14 -26.57 21.32
CA VAL A 290 -21.53 -26.74 20.89
C VAL A 290 -22.54 -26.07 21.83
N ASN A 291 -22.13 -25.77 23.07
CA ASN A 291 -22.95 -25.03 24.03
C ASN A 291 -22.64 -23.52 24.00
N GLY A 292 -21.53 -23.14 23.37
CA GLY A 292 -21.06 -21.77 23.22
C GLY A 292 -21.88 -20.97 22.20
N ARG A 293 -21.31 -19.82 21.80
CA ARG A 293 -21.95 -18.92 20.84
C ARG A 293 -21.76 -19.36 19.39
N TRP A 294 -20.58 -19.85 19.03
CA TRP A 294 -20.23 -20.19 17.64
C TRP A 294 -20.83 -21.51 17.14
N ARG A 295 -20.75 -22.56 17.97
CA ARG A 295 -21.34 -23.88 17.69
C ARG A 295 -20.98 -24.43 16.31
N ILE A 296 -19.73 -24.25 15.87
CA ILE A 296 -19.33 -24.54 14.49
C ILE A 296 -19.63 -25.99 14.07
N PRO A 297 -19.39 -27.03 14.89
CA PRO A 297 -19.75 -28.40 14.54
C PRO A 297 -21.24 -28.56 14.19
N VAL A 298 -22.13 -27.94 14.96
CA VAL A 298 -23.60 -27.98 14.74
C VAL A 298 -23.98 -27.27 13.44
N VAL A 299 -23.35 -26.11 13.19
CA VAL A 299 -23.57 -25.36 11.95
C VAL A 299 -23.09 -26.19 10.75
N PHE A 300 -21.93 -26.82 10.85
CA PHE A 300 -21.37 -27.64 9.78
C PHE A 300 -22.26 -28.87 9.52
N ASP A 301 -22.66 -29.61 10.55
CA ASP A 301 -23.62 -30.73 10.43
C ASP A 301 -24.86 -30.32 9.63
N ASN A 302 -25.52 -29.24 10.06
CA ASN A 302 -26.77 -28.77 9.49
C ASN A 302 -26.61 -28.31 8.02
N LEU A 303 -25.56 -27.53 7.73
CA LEU A 303 -25.34 -26.99 6.38
C LEU A 303 -24.82 -28.06 5.40
N ILE A 304 -23.95 -28.97 5.84
CA ILE A 304 -23.44 -30.09 5.03
C ILE A 304 -24.59 -31.03 4.67
N ALA A 305 -25.43 -31.41 5.64
CA ALA A 305 -26.55 -32.31 5.39
C ALA A 305 -27.57 -31.72 4.40
N ARG A 306 -27.74 -30.40 4.38
CA ARG A 306 -28.62 -29.70 3.43
C ARG A 306 -27.97 -29.46 2.06
N GLY A 307 -26.65 -29.62 1.94
CA GLY A 307 -25.89 -29.34 0.71
C GLY A 307 -25.57 -27.86 0.49
N ASP A 308 -25.73 -27.02 1.52
CA ASP A 308 -25.41 -25.59 1.48
C ASP A 308 -23.89 -25.33 1.56
N MET A 309 -23.13 -26.31 2.07
CA MET A 309 -21.67 -26.33 2.04
C MET A 309 -21.17 -27.75 1.73
N PRO A 310 -20.01 -27.92 1.09
CA PRO A 310 -19.45 -29.25 0.83
C PRO A 310 -19.07 -29.95 2.15
N PRO A 311 -18.92 -31.29 2.17
CA PRO A 311 -18.30 -31.99 3.29
C PRO A 311 -16.97 -31.34 3.64
N THR A 312 -16.88 -30.75 4.83
CA THR A 312 -15.76 -29.90 5.25
C THR A 312 -15.20 -30.40 6.56
N ILE A 313 -13.90 -30.69 6.57
CA ILE A 313 -13.11 -30.92 7.78
C ILE A 313 -12.74 -29.58 8.39
N ALA A 314 -12.94 -29.43 9.70
CA ALA A 314 -12.55 -28.22 10.42
C ALA A 314 -11.35 -28.48 11.33
N VAL A 315 -10.36 -27.60 11.33
CA VAL A 315 -9.21 -27.67 12.25
C VAL A 315 -9.31 -26.52 13.24
N PHE A 316 -9.49 -26.84 14.52
CA PHE A 316 -9.63 -25.89 15.61
C PHE A 316 -8.32 -25.79 16.36
N ILE A 317 -7.66 -24.63 16.29
CA ILE A 317 -6.29 -24.44 16.81
C ILE A 317 -6.29 -23.31 17.85
N ASN A 318 -5.82 -23.59 19.06
CA ASN A 318 -5.56 -22.56 20.06
C ASN A 318 -4.16 -21.95 19.87
N PRO A 319 -3.94 -20.70 20.32
CA PRO A 319 -2.62 -20.09 20.25
C PRO A 319 -1.60 -20.82 21.14
N GLY A 320 -0.33 -20.78 20.74
CA GLY A 320 0.78 -21.30 21.53
C GLY A 320 0.82 -20.74 22.96
N GLN A 321 1.17 -21.59 23.92
CA GLN A 321 1.53 -21.21 25.29
C GLN A 321 3.01 -21.53 25.52
N ASP A 322 3.71 -20.71 26.32
CA ASP A 322 5.08 -21.02 26.76
C ASP A 322 5.12 -22.41 27.42
N LYS A 323 5.86 -23.35 26.81
CA LYS A 323 5.94 -24.74 27.28
C LYS A 323 6.62 -24.88 28.64
N SER A 324 7.40 -23.88 29.06
CA SER A 324 8.13 -23.88 30.33
C SER A 324 7.29 -23.38 31.51
N ARG A 325 6.07 -22.90 31.26
CA ARG A 325 5.22 -22.26 32.28
C ARG A 325 3.86 -22.93 32.36
N PRO A 326 3.27 -23.03 33.57
CA PRO A 326 1.91 -23.53 33.70
C PRO A 326 0.94 -22.60 32.97
N SER A 327 -0.04 -23.19 32.28
CA SER A 327 -1.16 -22.45 31.69
C SER A 327 -1.89 -21.67 32.80
N GLN A 328 -1.82 -20.34 32.75
CA GLN A 328 -2.46 -19.44 33.73
C GLN A 328 -3.34 -18.44 32.99
N ASN A 329 -4.59 -18.81 32.67
CA ASN A 329 -5.59 -17.92 32.05
C ASN A 329 -5.05 -17.09 30.87
N GLY A 330 -4.20 -17.68 30.01
CA GLY A 330 -3.61 -17.01 28.84
C GLY A 330 -2.49 -16.00 29.14
N LYS A 331 -2.00 -15.89 30.37
CA LYS A 331 -0.91 -14.96 30.77
C LYS A 331 0.40 -15.17 30.00
N TYR A 332 0.68 -16.41 29.58
CA TYR A 332 1.86 -16.78 28.81
C TYR A 332 1.50 -17.21 27.38
N SER A 333 0.39 -16.66 26.88
CA SER A 333 -0.12 -16.91 25.54
C SER A 333 0.69 -16.15 24.51
N ASN A 334 1.03 -16.84 23.42
CA ASN A 334 1.68 -16.28 22.25
C ASN A 334 0.66 -15.67 21.26
N ARG A 335 -0.64 -15.66 21.59
CA ARG A 335 -1.76 -15.26 20.71
C ARG A 335 -1.48 -14.00 19.91
N GLY A 336 -1.10 -12.90 20.58
CA GLY A 336 -0.88 -11.62 19.88
C GLY A 336 0.32 -11.65 18.93
N TYR A 337 1.35 -12.45 19.23
CA TYR A 337 2.51 -12.60 18.36
C TYR A 337 2.25 -13.54 17.17
N GLU A 338 1.50 -14.61 17.40
CA GLU A 338 1.14 -15.58 16.36
C GLU A 338 0.09 -15.04 15.40
N TYR A 339 -0.88 -14.27 15.90
CA TYR A 339 -2.08 -13.91 15.12
C TYR A 339 -2.03 -12.50 14.52
N ASP A 340 -1.51 -11.51 15.26
CA ASP A 340 -1.56 -10.11 14.81
C ASP A 340 -0.30 -9.71 14.00
N GLY A 341 0.73 -10.55 13.96
CA GLY A 341 1.91 -10.33 13.12
C GLY A 341 1.59 -10.56 11.63
N LEU A 342 2.06 -9.65 10.78
CA LEU A 342 1.94 -9.80 9.32
C LEU A 342 3.03 -10.74 8.77
N GLY A 343 2.95 -11.07 7.49
CA GLY A 343 3.87 -11.97 6.81
C GLY A 343 3.48 -13.44 6.96
N ASP A 344 4.32 -14.33 6.43
CA ASP A 344 3.94 -15.71 6.17
C ASP A 344 4.11 -16.68 7.34
N ARG A 345 4.60 -16.21 8.50
CA ARG A 345 5.02 -17.09 9.61
C ARG A 345 3.89 -18.01 10.08
N TYR A 346 2.68 -17.48 10.27
CA TYR A 346 1.54 -18.30 10.66
C TYR A 346 1.07 -19.22 9.53
N ALA A 347 1.15 -18.77 8.27
CA ALA A 347 0.83 -19.61 7.12
C ALA A 347 1.79 -20.81 7.02
N ARG A 348 3.10 -20.60 7.22
CA ARG A 348 4.10 -21.67 7.31
C ARG A 348 3.81 -22.62 8.46
N PHE A 349 3.46 -22.11 9.63
CA PHE A 349 3.02 -22.97 10.74
C PHE A 349 1.85 -23.89 10.34
N LEU A 350 0.83 -23.36 9.65
CA LEU A 350 -0.26 -24.21 9.18
C LEU A 350 0.21 -25.24 8.14
N LEU A 351 0.92 -24.79 7.10
CA LEU A 351 1.25 -25.58 5.92
C LEU A 351 2.40 -26.57 6.13
N GLU A 352 3.37 -26.24 6.98
CA GLU A 352 4.58 -27.04 7.21
C GLU A 352 4.42 -27.97 8.44
N GLU A 353 3.50 -27.65 9.35
CA GLU A 353 3.35 -28.39 10.62
C GLU A 353 1.97 -29.02 10.80
N ILE A 354 0.89 -28.23 10.77
CA ILE A 354 -0.44 -28.71 11.18
C ILE A 354 -1.16 -29.50 10.09
N LEU A 355 -1.28 -28.94 8.88
CA LEU A 355 -2.03 -29.60 7.80
C LEU A 355 -1.38 -30.93 7.39
N PRO A 356 -0.04 -31.07 7.31
CA PRO A 356 0.59 -32.37 7.08
C PRO A 356 0.24 -33.42 8.15
N GLU A 357 -0.01 -33.02 9.40
CA GLU A 357 -0.45 -33.95 10.45
C GLU A 357 -1.90 -34.38 10.27
N VAL A 358 -2.78 -33.47 9.81
CA VAL A 358 -4.18 -33.80 9.45
C VAL A 358 -4.22 -34.76 8.26
N GLU A 359 -3.39 -34.52 7.25
CA GLU A 359 -3.31 -35.31 6.01
C GLU A 359 -2.86 -36.76 6.23
N LYS A 360 -2.23 -37.07 7.37
CA LYS A 360 -1.91 -38.47 7.75
C LYS A 360 -3.14 -39.32 8.04
N GLN A 361 -4.25 -38.68 8.45
CA GLN A 361 -5.47 -39.37 8.87
C GLN A 361 -6.65 -39.08 7.95
N TYR A 362 -6.66 -37.94 7.27
CA TYR A 362 -7.80 -37.49 6.48
C TYR A 362 -7.39 -36.93 5.11
N SER A 363 -8.17 -37.29 4.09
CA SER A 363 -8.08 -36.78 2.73
C SER A 363 -8.74 -35.39 2.67
N ILE A 364 -7.92 -34.35 2.55
CA ILE A 364 -8.37 -32.96 2.38
C ILE A 364 -7.96 -32.43 1.01
N SER A 365 -8.78 -31.56 0.43
CA SER A 365 -8.50 -30.98 -0.89
C SER A 365 -7.31 -30.02 -0.82
N HIS A 366 -6.49 -30.00 -1.87
CA HIS A 366 -5.46 -28.98 -2.12
C HIS A 366 -5.94 -27.88 -3.08
N ASP A 367 -7.18 -27.96 -3.57
CA ASP A 367 -7.77 -26.86 -4.31
C ASP A 367 -7.99 -25.66 -3.37
N PRO A 368 -7.39 -24.49 -3.63
CA PRO A 368 -7.58 -23.32 -2.78
C PRO A 368 -9.03 -22.83 -2.75
N GLU A 369 -9.86 -23.18 -3.74
CA GLU A 369 -11.31 -22.93 -3.68
C GLU A 369 -12.03 -23.84 -2.66
N MET A 370 -11.40 -24.94 -2.24
CA MET A 370 -11.92 -25.83 -1.22
C MET A 370 -11.29 -25.59 0.16
N ARG A 371 -10.58 -24.46 0.33
CA ARG A 371 -9.87 -24.10 1.57
C ARG A 371 -10.32 -22.73 2.10
N ALA A 372 -10.84 -22.74 3.33
CA ALA A 372 -11.26 -21.58 4.07
C ALA A 372 -10.50 -21.42 5.39
N ILE A 373 -10.48 -20.20 5.93
CA ILE A 373 -9.91 -19.90 7.24
C ILE A 373 -10.73 -18.80 7.90
N GLY A 374 -10.89 -18.84 9.22
CA GLY A 374 -11.73 -17.85 9.88
C GLY A 374 -11.50 -17.70 11.37
N GLY A 375 -11.86 -16.52 11.86
CA GLY A 375 -11.72 -16.23 13.28
C GLY A 375 -12.44 -14.95 13.70
N SER A 376 -12.21 -14.57 14.95
CA SER A 376 -12.73 -13.35 15.53
C SER A 376 -11.59 -12.58 16.21
N SER A 377 -11.63 -11.25 16.19
CA SER A 377 -10.58 -10.41 16.79
C SER A 377 -9.21 -10.70 16.16
N SER A 378 -8.17 -11.00 16.93
CA SER A 378 -6.87 -11.43 16.36
C SER A 378 -6.96 -12.68 15.49
N GLY A 379 -7.92 -13.58 15.72
CA GLY A 379 -8.14 -14.71 14.81
C GLY A 379 -8.57 -14.26 13.42
N ALA A 380 -9.32 -13.17 13.31
CA ALA A 380 -9.80 -12.64 12.02
C ALA A 380 -8.67 -12.00 11.20
N ILE A 381 -7.79 -11.20 11.80
CA ILE A 381 -6.61 -10.69 11.07
C ILE A 381 -5.69 -11.85 10.67
N CYS A 382 -5.47 -12.83 11.56
CA CYS A 382 -4.66 -14.02 11.27
C CYS A 382 -5.17 -14.78 10.06
N ALA A 383 -6.49 -15.03 10.00
CA ALA A 383 -7.15 -15.65 8.86
C ALA A 383 -6.92 -14.88 7.56
N PHE A 384 -7.07 -13.55 7.59
CA PHE A 384 -6.81 -12.69 6.43
C PHE A 384 -5.33 -12.72 6.03
N THR A 385 -4.40 -12.63 6.97
CA THR A 385 -2.95 -12.68 6.73
C THR A 385 -2.55 -13.96 6.02
N VAL A 386 -3.04 -15.12 6.46
CA VAL A 386 -2.75 -16.40 5.81
C VAL A 386 -3.23 -16.41 4.36
N ALA A 387 -4.48 -16.03 4.11
CA ALA A 387 -5.01 -15.97 2.74
C ALA A 387 -4.28 -14.93 1.88
N TRP A 388 -3.90 -13.80 2.46
CA TRP A 388 -3.12 -12.76 1.80
C TRP A 388 -1.74 -13.27 1.37
N GLU A 389 -1.03 -13.99 2.23
CA GLU A 389 0.33 -14.47 1.94
C GLU A 389 0.36 -15.78 1.13
N ARG A 390 -0.72 -16.56 1.13
CA ARG A 390 -0.80 -17.89 0.49
C ARG A 390 -2.13 -18.10 -0.26
N THR A 391 -2.37 -17.26 -1.26
CA THR A 391 -3.57 -17.35 -2.14
C THR A 391 -3.67 -18.63 -2.98
N ASN A 392 -2.55 -19.35 -3.11
CA ASN A 392 -2.49 -20.68 -3.70
C ASN A 392 -2.99 -21.77 -2.74
N GLU A 393 -3.19 -21.46 -1.46
CA GLU A 393 -3.64 -22.38 -0.41
C GLU A 393 -4.99 -21.99 0.17
N PHE A 394 -5.20 -20.72 0.54
CA PHE A 394 -6.45 -20.26 1.16
C PHE A 394 -7.04 -19.08 0.39
N ARG A 395 -8.30 -19.21 -0.02
CA ARG A 395 -9.03 -18.15 -0.75
C ARG A 395 -10.31 -17.68 -0.09
N LYS A 396 -10.75 -18.34 0.98
CA LYS A 396 -12.00 -17.99 1.68
C LYS A 396 -11.70 -17.56 3.12
N VAL A 397 -12.15 -16.37 3.51
CA VAL A 397 -11.88 -15.77 4.82
C VAL A 397 -13.18 -15.42 5.53
N TYR A 398 -13.33 -15.87 6.77
CA TYR A 398 -14.34 -15.36 7.69
C TYR A 398 -13.70 -14.46 8.75
N SER A 399 -14.19 -13.23 8.87
CA SER A 399 -13.70 -12.23 9.81
C SER A 399 -14.84 -11.68 10.65
N SER A 400 -14.72 -11.73 11.97
CA SER A 400 -15.64 -11.06 12.89
C SER A 400 -14.89 -10.16 13.86
N VAL A 401 -15.33 -8.89 13.98
CA VAL A 401 -14.71 -7.86 14.83
C VAL A 401 -13.19 -7.85 14.69
N GLY A 402 -12.69 -7.73 13.47
CA GLY A 402 -11.31 -8.04 13.11
C GLY A 402 -10.29 -7.03 13.64
N SER A 403 -9.12 -7.49 14.07
CA SER A 403 -8.10 -6.64 14.69
C SER A 403 -7.21 -5.89 13.71
N PHE A 404 -7.78 -5.31 12.64
CA PHE A 404 -7.06 -4.53 11.61
C PHE A 404 -6.58 -3.14 12.09
N THR A 405 -6.24 -3.04 13.37
CA THR A 405 -5.72 -1.85 14.04
C THR A 405 -4.20 -1.94 14.19
N ASN A 406 -3.58 -0.94 14.80
CA ASN A 406 -2.13 -0.89 15.03
C ASN A 406 -1.70 -1.77 16.23
N LEU A 407 -2.29 -2.96 16.40
CA LEU A 407 -1.80 -3.93 17.36
C LEU A 407 -0.37 -4.32 16.98
N ARG A 408 -0.15 -4.91 15.80
CA ARG A 408 1.19 -5.24 15.28
C ARG A 408 1.31 -4.86 13.80
N GLY A 409 0.74 -3.71 13.46
CA GLY A 409 0.73 -3.15 12.10
C GLY A 409 -0.46 -3.56 11.23
N GLY A 410 -1.53 -4.15 11.77
CA GLY A 410 -2.71 -4.55 11.01
C GLY A 410 -3.39 -3.39 10.25
N ASN A 411 -3.25 -2.17 10.74
CA ASN A 411 -3.76 -0.94 10.12
C ASN A 411 -3.13 -0.61 8.76
N ILE A 412 -2.07 -1.30 8.31
CA ILE A 412 -1.51 -1.07 6.98
C ILE A 412 -2.28 -1.75 5.86
N TYR A 413 -3.10 -2.77 6.17
CA TYR A 413 -3.76 -3.59 5.14
C TYR A 413 -4.64 -2.81 4.17
N PRO A 414 -5.46 -1.82 4.58
CA PRO A 414 -6.23 -1.02 3.63
C PRO A 414 -5.37 -0.36 2.56
N ALA A 415 -4.19 0.14 2.94
CA ALA A 415 -3.21 0.71 2.02
C ALA A 415 -2.56 -0.36 1.12
N LEU A 416 -2.21 -1.52 1.68
CA LEU A 416 -1.63 -2.62 0.90
C LEU A 416 -2.59 -3.17 -0.16
N ILE A 417 -3.86 -3.35 0.21
CA ILE A 417 -4.92 -3.84 -0.68
C ILE A 417 -5.06 -2.91 -1.88
N ARG A 418 -5.17 -1.60 -1.67
CA ARG A 418 -5.32 -0.61 -2.75
C ARG A 418 -4.12 -0.50 -3.69
N LYS A 419 -2.94 -0.95 -3.24
CA LYS A 419 -1.67 -0.81 -3.97
C LYS A 419 -1.10 -2.14 -4.44
N THR A 420 -1.85 -3.23 -4.29
CA THR A 420 -1.45 -4.55 -4.79
C THR A 420 -2.50 -4.98 -5.78
N GLU A 421 -2.08 -5.62 -6.86
CA GLU A 421 -3.03 -6.29 -7.75
C GLU A 421 -4.02 -7.17 -6.96
N PRO A 422 -5.34 -7.12 -7.27
CA PRO A 422 -6.32 -7.92 -6.57
C PRO A 422 -5.96 -9.40 -6.53
N LYS A 423 -5.92 -9.94 -5.32
CA LYS A 423 -5.73 -11.37 -5.04
C LYS A 423 -7.07 -12.10 -5.10
N PRO A 424 -7.11 -13.40 -5.46
CA PRO A 424 -8.36 -14.16 -5.56
C PRO A 424 -8.88 -14.56 -4.16
N ILE A 425 -9.21 -13.57 -3.34
CA ILE A 425 -9.70 -13.77 -1.96
C ILE A 425 -11.16 -13.39 -1.90
N ARG A 426 -11.96 -14.29 -1.33
CA ARG A 426 -13.34 -14.09 -0.93
C ARG A 426 -13.40 -13.90 0.58
N MET A 427 -14.01 -12.81 1.04
CA MET A 427 -14.03 -12.45 2.46
C MET A 427 -15.42 -12.07 2.96
N TYR A 428 -15.86 -12.71 4.04
CA TYR A 428 -17.04 -12.29 4.81
C TYR A 428 -16.58 -11.55 6.06
N MET A 429 -17.18 -10.38 6.30
CA MET A 429 -16.92 -9.53 7.46
C MET A 429 -18.20 -9.34 8.28
N ALA A 430 -18.09 -9.38 9.61
CA ALA A 430 -19.17 -9.04 10.53
C ALA A 430 -18.64 -8.16 11.68
N ASP A 431 -19.10 -6.92 11.77
CA ASP A 431 -18.62 -5.94 12.75
C ASP A 431 -19.70 -4.96 13.22
N THR A 432 -19.37 -4.07 14.15
CA THR A 432 -20.31 -3.26 14.91
C THR A 432 -19.74 -1.93 15.38
N SER A 433 -20.59 -0.90 15.50
CA SER A 433 -20.19 0.42 16.01
C SER A 433 -19.82 0.44 17.49
N GLY A 434 -20.28 -0.55 18.27
CA GLY A 434 -19.99 -0.69 19.70
C GLY A 434 -18.67 -1.44 20.01
N ASP A 435 -17.86 -1.70 18.98
CA ASP A 435 -16.56 -2.35 19.12
C ASP A 435 -15.52 -1.43 19.82
N VAL A 436 -14.32 -1.95 20.05
CA VAL A 436 -13.26 -1.33 20.85
C VAL A 436 -12.68 -0.09 20.18
N ASP A 437 -12.45 0.94 20.99
CA ASP A 437 -11.59 2.07 20.67
C ASP A 437 -10.54 2.21 21.79
N ASN A 438 -9.25 2.03 21.45
CA ASN A 438 -8.17 1.99 22.44
C ASN A 438 -6.84 2.51 21.87
N ALA A 439 -5.74 2.34 22.60
CA ALA A 439 -4.41 2.81 22.20
C ALA A 439 -3.94 2.30 20.82
N PHE A 440 -4.47 1.18 20.34
CA PHE A 440 -4.10 0.57 19.05
C PHE A 440 -4.94 1.07 17.88
N GLY A 441 -6.12 1.65 18.12
CA GLY A 441 -7.01 2.15 17.06
C GLY A 441 -8.49 2.06 17.41
N SER A 442 -9.32 2.57 16.51
CA SER A 442 -10.77 2.34 16.50
C SER A 442 -11.09 1.15 15.60
N TRP A 443 -11.56 0.06 16.19
CA TRP A 443 -11.88 -1.18 15.47
C TRP A 443 -13.07 -1.02 14.51
N PRO A 444 -14.14 -0.28 14.86
CA PRO A 444 -15.22 0.08 13.94
C PRO A 444 -14.71 0.74 12.65
N TRP A 445 -13.81 1.72 12.78
CA TRP A 445 -13.25 2.43 11.62
C TRP A 445 -12.25 1.58 10.84
N ALA A 446 -11.42 0.80 11.53
CA ALA A 446 -10.46 -0.10 10.89
C ALA A 446 -11.13 -1.13 9.98
N ASN A 447 -12.23 -1.77 10.43
CA ASN A 447 -12.95 -2.75 9.62
C ASN A 447 -13.72 -2.11 8.46
N GLN A 448 -14.27 -0.91 8.64
CA GLN A 448 -14.85 -0.14 7.53
C GLN A 448 -13.79 0.27 6.50
N LEU A 449 -12.59 0.66 6.92
CA LEU A 449 -11.47 0.97 6.03
C LEU A 449 -11.02 -0.27 5.25
N MET A 450 -10.95 -1.43 5.90
CA MET A 450 -10.68 -2.72 5.25
C MET A 450 -11.74 -3.05 4.18
N HIS A 451 -13.01 -3.03 4.56
CA HIS A 451 -14.12 -3.27 3.63
C HIS A 451 -14.09 -2.30 2.43
N SER A 452 -13.84 -1.01 2.71
CA SER A 452 -13.72 0.03 1.69
C SER A 452 -12.58 -0.24 0.70
N ALA A 453 -11.42 -0.69 1.20
CA ALA A 453 -10.27 -1.05 0.36
C ALA A 453 -10.54 -2.29 -0.51
N LEU A 454 -11.13 -3.33 0.07
CA LEU A 454 -11.52 -4.56 -0.64
C LEU A 454 -12.54 -4.25 -1.75
N THR A 455 -13.56 -3.46 -1.43
CA THR A 455 -14.60 -3.03 -2.38
C THR A 455 -14.00 -2.22 -3.53
N TYR A 456 -13.16 -1.23 -3.24
CA TYR A 456 -12.50 -0.41 -4.27
C TYR A 456 -11.70 -1.27 -5.26
N MET A 457 -10.97 -2.26 -4.75
CA MET A 457 -10.16 -3.18 -5.56
C MET A 457 -10.96 -4.33 -6.20
N GLY A 458 -12.29 -4.34 -6.06
CA GLY A 458 -13.17 -5.32 -6.70
C GLY A 458 -13.09 -6.72 -6.11
N TYR A 459 -12.65 -6.88 -4.86
CA TYR A 459 -12.64 -8.18 -4.17
C TYR A 459 -14.06 -8.74 -4.00
N ASP A 460 -14.16 -10.06 -3.88
CA ASP A 460 -15.39 -10.73 -3.49
C ASP A 460 -15.57 -10.57 -1.98
N VAL A 461 -16.26 -9.50 -1.56
CA VAL A 461 -16.42 -9.15 -0.15
C VAL A 461 -17.87 -8.91 0.23
N HIS A 462 -18.27 -9.39 1.40
CA HIS A 462 -19.55 -9.09 2.04
C HIS A 462 -19.30 -8.56 3.45
N PHE A 463 -20.04 -7.51 3.85
CA PHE A 463 -19.90 -6.91 5.16
C PHE A 463 -21.23 -6.71 5.86
N ASP A 464 -21.45 -7.50 6.90
CA ASP A 464 -22.55 -7.29 7.84
C ASP A 464 -22.15 -6.29 8.91
N TRP A 465 -23.00 -5.28 9.12
CA TRP A 465 -22.81 -4.24 10.10
C TRP A 465 -23.98 -4.19 11.09
N ALA A 466 -23.69 -3.98 12.36
CA ALA A 466 -24.69 -3.71 13.39
C ALA A 466 -24.35 -2.48 14.23
N GLU A 467 -25.37 -1.83 14.76
CA GLU A 467 -25.17 -0.73 15.71
C GLU A 467 -25.07 -1.26 17.13
N GLY A 468 -24.01 -0.83 17.83
CA GLY A 468 -23.88 -0.90 19.26
C GLY A 468 -23.58 -2.27 19.87
N TYR A 469 -23.43 -3.37 19.14
CA TYR A 469 -22.95 -4.61 19.76
C TYR A 469 -21.52 -4.42 20.31
N ALA A 470 -21.24 -4.94 21.50
CA ALA A 470 -19.90 -4.93 22.10
C ALA A 470 -18.86 -5.72 21.28
N HIS A 471 -17.57 -5.54 21.61
CA HIS A 471 -16.50 -6.49 21.25
C HIS A 471 -16.72 -7.86 21.89
N ASN A 472 -17.55 -8.69 21.27
CA ASN A 472 -17.86 -10.04 21.70
C ASN A 472 -18.34 -10.90 20.52
N SER A 473 -18.73 -12.15 20.78
CA SER A 473 -19.19 -13.06 19.72
C SER A 473 -20.67 -12.99 19.41
N ASP A 474 -21.46 -12.12 20.06
CA ASP A 474 -22.92 -12.11 19.88
C ASP A 474 -23.31 -11.88 18.42
N PHE A 475 -22.84 -10.78 17.84
CA PHE A 475 -23.17 -10.44 16.47
C PHE A 475 -22.52 -11.42 15.48
N GLY A 476 -21.20 -11.61 15.56
CA GLY A 476 -20.47 -12.51 14.65
C GLY A 476 -21.02 -13.94 14.63
N SER A 477 -21.30 -14.53 15.79
CA SER A 477 -21.86 -15.89 15.83
C SER A 477 -23.26 -15.97 15.25
N SER A 478 -24.08 -14.93 15.39
CA SER A 478 -25.42 -14.88 14.78
C SER A 478 -25.37 -14.85 13.26
N LYS A 479 -24.26 -14.36 12.67
CA LYS A 479 -24.03 -14.26 11.22
C LYS A 479 -23.23 -15.41 10.65
N PHE A 480 -22.57 -16.22 11.48
CA PHE A 480 -21.68 -17.28 11.03
C PHE A 480 -22.34 -18.28 10.06
N PRO A 481 -23.57 -18.79 10.30
CA PRO A 481 -24.20 -19.70 9.34
C PRO A 481 -24.48 -19.05 7.98
N ASP A 482 -24.93 -17.79 7.96
CA ASP A 482 -25.13 -17.03 6.71
C ASP A 482 -23.80 -16.79 5.98
N ALA A 483 -22.74 -16.49 6.74
CA ALA A 483 -21.39 -16.37 6.21
C ALA A 483 -20.89 -17.67 5.56
N MET A 484 -21.18 -18.84 6.15
CA MET A 484 -20.78 -20.13 5.56
C MET A 484 -21.50 -20.39 4.25
N LYS A 485 -22.83 -20.15 4.20
CA LYS A 485 -23.62 -20.26 2.96
C LYS A 485 -23.05 -19.32 1.88
N TRP A 486 -22.71 -18.09 2.25
CA TRP A 486 -22.13 -17.12 1.31
C TRP A 486 -20.71 -17.49 0.86
N LEU A 487 -19.83 -17.95 1.77
CA LEU A 487 -18.46 -18.31 1.43
C LEU A 487 -18.39 -19.53 0.50
N TRP A 488 -19.23 -20.54 0.75
CA TRP A 488 -19.29 -21.80 0.00
C TRP A 488 -20.24 -21.77 -1.20
N ARG A 489 -20.81 -20.59 -1.52
CA ARG A 489 -21.65 -20.42 -2.70
C ARG A 489 -20.90 -20.71 -4.00
N LYS A 490 -21.63 -21.21 -4.99
CA LYS A 490 -21.08 -21.68 -6.27
C LYS A 490 -20.88 -20.57 -7.29
N GLU A 491 -21.51 -19.41 -7.09
CA GLU A 491 -21.36 -18.29 -8.02
C GLU A 491 -19.91 -17.79 -8.04
N THR A 492 -19.41 -17.56 -9.26
CA THR A 492 -18.14 -16.89 -9.49
C THR A 492 -18.35 -15.39 -9.40
N HIS A 493 -17.50 -14.71 -8.63
CA HIS A 493 -17.51 -13.26 -8.53
C HIS A 493 -16.99 -12.63 -9.82
N THR A 494 -17.68 -11.60 -10.30
CA THR A 494 -17.18 -10.73 -11.36
C THR A 494 -16.79 -9.40 -10.71
N PRO A 495 -15.48 -9.05 -10.68
CA PRO A 495 -15.02 -7.81 -10.09
C PRO A 495 -15.76 -6.59 -10.65
N GLN A 496 -16.23 -5.74 -9.75
CA GLN A 496 -16.80 -4.44 -10.07
C GLN A 496 -15.83 -3.38 -9.60
N TYR A 497 -15.37 -2.54 -10.51
CA TYR A 497 -14.45 -1.45 -10.20
C TYR A 497 -15.21 -0.13 -10.18
N ASN A 498 -15.07 0.61 -9.09
CA ASN A 498 -15.58 1.97 -9.01
C ASN A 498 -14.43 2.96 -8.79
N THR A 499 -13.97 3.53 -9.90
CA THR A 499 -12.90 4.55 -9.94
C THR A 499 -13.46 5.98 -10.05
N SER A 500 -14.77 6.19 -9.82
CA SER A 500 -15.38 7.52 -9.94
C SER A 500 -14.85 8.52 -8.90
N GLY A 501 -14.24 8.04 -7.82
CA GLY A 501 -13.56 8.85 -6.81
C GLY A 501 -12.09 9.14 -7.13
N ASP A 502 -11.51 8.55 -8.17
CA ASP A 502 -10.14 8.87 -8.58
C ASP A 502 -10.11 10.26 -9.23
N LEU A 503 -9.16 11.11 -8.80
CA LEU A 503 -8.98 12.43 -9.40
C LEU A 503 -8.36 12.28 -10.79
N GLY A 504 -8.53 13.28 -11.67
CA GLY A 504 -8.03 13.20 -13.05
C GLY A 504 -6.51 12.98 -13.18
N GLY A 505 -5.72 13.24 -12.12
CA GLY A 505 -4.30 12.94 -12.05
C GLY A 505 -3.94 11.59 -11.39
N ASP A 506 -4.92 10.86 -10.88
CA ASP A 506 -4.69 9.58 -10.20
C ASP A 506 -4.62 8.45 -11.23
N LEU A 507 -3.41 7.94 -11.43
CA LEU A 507 -3.14 6.87 -12.39
C LEU A 507 -3.23 5.50 -11.70
N THR A 508 -4.43 5.17 -11.20
CA THR A 508 -4.68 3.94 -10.43
C THR A 508 -4.28 2.66 -11.17
N LEU A 509 -3.85 1.65 -10.42
CA LEU A 509 -3.55 0.32 -10.93
C LEU A 509 -4.77 -0.31 -11.63
N LEU A 510 -6.00 -0.05 -11.15
CA LEU A 510 -7.22 -0.62 -11.75
C LEU A 510 -7.45 -0.19 -13.20
N ASN A 511 -7.02 1.02 -13.56
CA ASN A 511 -7.09 1.52 -14.93
C ASN A 511 -5.95 0.99 -15.81
N LEU A 512 -5.04 0.18 -15.25
CA LEU A 512 -3.90 -0.42 -15.94
C LEU A 512 -4.08 -1.92 -16.23
N LEU A 513 -4.77 -2.61 -15.34
CA LEU A 513 -4.95 -4.05 -15.42
C LEU A 513 -5.98 -4.39 -16.51
N VAL A 514 -5.67 -5.42 -17.29
CA VAL A 514 -6.67 -6.06 -18.17
C VAL A 514 -7.28 -7.22 -17.37
N PRO A 515 -8.61 -7.26 -17.14
CA PRO A 515 -9.23 -8.34 -16.39
C PRO A 515 -8.91 -9.73 -16.96
N GLY A 516 -8.44 -10.63 -16.10
CA GLY A 516 -8.07 -12.01 -16.48
C GLY A 516 -6.66 -12.18 -17.07
N GLU A 517 -5.95 -11.11 -17.38
CA GLU A 517 -4.57 -11.17 -17.91
C GLU A 517 -3.52 -11.21 -16.79
N SER A 518 -2.53 -12.09 -16.94
CA SER A 518 -1.39 -12.23 -16.03
C SER A 518 -0.07 -12.34 -16.80
N TRP A 519 1.01 -12.75 -16.13
CA TRP A 519 2.31 -12.95 -16.75
C TRP A 519 2.31 -14.20 -17.65
N GLU A 520 2.83 -14.04 -18.86
CA GLU A 520 3.04 -15.10 -19.84
C GLU A 520 4.54 -15.27 -20.07
N LEU A 521 5.04 -16.50 -20.05
CA LEU A 521 6.43 -16.82 -20.38
C LEU A 521 6.68 -16.58 -21.88
N VAL A 522 7.75 -15.86 -22.21
CA VAL A 522 8.10 -15.50 -23.60
C VAL A 522 9.43 -16.10 -24.02
N ALA A 523 10.39 -16.16 -23.11
CA ALA A 523 11.67 -16.82 -23.32
C ALA A 523 12.14 -17.44 -22.01
N ASP A 524 12.74 -18.62 -22.11
CA ASP A 524 13.36 -19.38 -21.03
C ASP A 524 14.73 -19.89 -21.48
N ASP A 525 15.32 -20.78 -20.67
CA ASP A 525 16.65 -21.36 -20.89
C ASP A 525 17.77 -20.33 -21.11
N LEU A 526 17.60 -19.14 -20.53
CA LEU A 526 18.62 -18.09 -20.53
C LEU A 526 19.60 -18.32 -19.39
N GLY A 527 20.86 -17.95 -19.59
CA GLY A 527 21.86 -17.98 -18.54
C GLY A 527 21.58 -16.90 -17.47
N PHE A 528 21.34 -15.66 -17.91
CA PHE A 528 20.85 -14.56 -17.05
C PHE A 528 20.28 -13.42 -17.92
N ALA A 529 18.97 -13.16 -17.83
CA ALA A 529 18.25 -12.18 -18.62
C ALA A 529 18.38 -10.76 -18.05
N ASP A 530 18.75 -9.80 -18.89
CA ASP A 530 18.84 -8.38 -18.52
C ASP A 530 18.76 -7.45 -19.75
N ALA A 531 19.00 -6.15 -19.54
CA ALA A 531 19.22 -5.15 -20.59
C ALA A 531 18.05 -5.02 -21.57
N LEU A 532 16.82 -4.94 -21.05
CA LEU A 532 15.61 -4.82 -21.86
C LEU A 532 15.47 -3.39 -22.42
N CYS A 533 15.28 -3.26 -23.73
CA CYS A 533 14.83 -2.03 -24.37
C CYS A 533 13.89 -2.35 -25.55
N ALA A 534 13.27 -1.33 -26.14
CA ALA A 534 12.34 -1.53 -27.25
C ALA A 534 12.56 -0.52 -28.38
N ASP A 535 12.38 -0.97 -29.62
CA ASP A 535 12.34 -0.06 -30.77
C ASP A 535 10.94 0.51 -31.00
N LYS A 536 10.85 1.51 -31.88
CA LYS A 536 9.59 2.20 -32.24
C LYS A 536 8.50 1.29 -32.81
N ASP A 537 8.85 0.10 -33.30
CA ASP A 537 7.92 -0.86 -33.88
C ASP A 537 7.42 -1.86 -32.81
N GLY A 538 7.91 -1.71 -31.57
CA GLY A 538 7.55 -2.53 -30.42
C GLY A 538 8.38 -3.79 -30.29
N ASN A 539 9.44 -3.99 -31.08
CA ASN A 539 10.30 -5.16 -30.91
C ASN A 539 11.08 -5.02 -29.60
N LEU A 540 11.15 -6.11 -28.83
CA LEU A 540 11.93 -6.15 -27.60
C LEU A 540 13.37 -6.55 -27.90
N TYR A 541 14.32 -5.86 -27.31
CA TYR A 541 15.73 -6.26 -27.28
C TYR A 541 16.12 -6.62 -25.86
N PHE A 542 16.94 -7.64 -25.69
CA PHE A 542 17.42 -8.09 -24.37
C PHE A 542 18.76 -8.81 -24.49
N CYS A 543 19.47 -8.96 -23.37
CA CYS A 543 20.71 -9.72 -23.30
C CYS A 543 20.54 -11.01 -22.48
N ASP A 544 21.14 -12.10 -22.96
CA ASP A 544 21.56 -13.19 -22.09
C ASP A 544 23.02 -12.96 -21.69
N MET A 545 23.25 -12.55 -20.46
CA MET A 545 24.58 -12.16 -20.00
C MET A 545 25.52 -13.33 -19.77
N ARG A 546 24.99 -14.55 -19.51
CA ARG A 546 25.81 -15.74 -19.22
C ARG A 546 25.96 -16.67 -20.43
N ALA A 547 25.08 -16.57 -21.42
CA ALA A 547 25.31 -17.04 -22.78
C ALA A 547 25.36 -15.82 -23.73
N PRO A 548 26.50 -15.10 -23.77
CA PRO A 548 26.60 -13.72 -24.26
C PRO A 548 25.97 -13.50 -25.64
N ALA A 549 24.79 -12.91 -25.67
CA ALA A 549 24.16 -12.46 -26.88
C ALA A 549 23.07 -11.41 -26.59
N VAL A 550 23.02 -10.39 -27.44
CA VAL A 550 21.91 -9.44 -27.55
C VAL A 550 20.94 -10.00 -28.57
N TYR A 551 19.70 -10.19 -28.15
CA TYR A 551 18.62 -10.71 -28.96
C TYR A 551 17.61 -9.62 -29.29
N ARG A 552 17.01 -9.72 -30.47
CA ARG A 552 15.77 -9.06 -30.82
C ARG A 552 14.64 -10.09 -30.83
N LEU A 553 13.54 -9.77 -30.20
CA LEU A 553 12.27 -10.47 -30.26
C LEU A 553 11.28 -9.63 -31.06
N ASP A 554 10.89 -10.15 -32.22
CA ASP A 554 9.95 -9.48 -33.12
C ASP A 554 8.54 -9.40 -32.52
N ALA A 555 7.96 -8.21 -32.49
CA ALA A 555 6.68 -7.94 -31.84
C ALA A 555 5.49 -8.65 -32.49
N ALA A 556 5.56 -8.88 -33.80
CA ALA A 556 4.46 -9.44 -34.58
C ALA A 556 4.51 -10.97 -34.63
N THR A 557 5.72 -11.53 -34.70
CA THR A 557 5.96 -12.96 -34.96
C THR A 557 6.48 -13.71 -33.74
N GLY A 558 7.00 -13.02 -32.72
CA GLY A 558 7.71 -13.63 -31.60
C GLY A 558 9.05 -14.27 -32.00
N LYS A 559 9.56 -14.00 -33.21
CA LYS A 559 10.82 -14.57 -33.68
C LYS A 559 11.99 -13.92 -32.95
N ARG A 560 12.82 -14.76 -32.32
CA ARG A 560 14.08 -14.37 -31.68
C ARG A 560 15.24 -14.41 -32.69
N THR A 561 16.04 -13.34 -32.77
CA THR A 561 17.24 -13.23 -33.62
C THR A 561 18.40 -12.63 -32.84
N VAL A 562 19.61 -13.17 -33.01
CA VAL A 562 20.83 -12.58 -32.44
C VAL A 562 21.20 -11.32 -33.24
N ILE A 563 21.48 -10.23 -32.52
CA ILE A 563 21.96 -8.96 -33.07
C ILE A 563 23.48 -8.84 -32.91
N ALA A 564 24.01 -9.23 -31.75
CA ALA A 564 25.44 -9.28 -31.47
C ALA A 564 25.76 -10.29 -30.36
N GLU A 565 26.95 -10.90 -30.37
CA GLU A 565 27.44 -11.84 -29.36
C GLU A 565 28.18 -11.12 -28.22
N GLU A 566 27.49 -10.19 -27.55
CA GLU A 566 28.05 -9.42 -26.44
C GLU A 566 27.22 -9.63 -25.17
N SER A 567 27.92 -9.65 -24.03
CA SER A 567 27.30 -9.60 -22.70
C SER A 567 27.17 -8.15 -22.27
N VAL A 568 25.95 -7.68 -22.03
CA VAL A 568 25.63 -6.30 -21.67
C VAL A 568 24.56 -6.27 -20.57
N SER A 569 24.62 -5.29 -19.66
CA SER A 569 23.66 -5.16 -18.54
C SER A 569 22.60 -4.08 -18.75
N GLY A 570 22.89 -3.08 -19.56
CA GLY A 570 21.98 -1.98 -19.92
C GLY A 570 22.06 -1.72 -21.41
N LEU A 571 20.94 -1.32 -22.01
CA LEU A 571 20.76 -1.19 -23.45
C LEU A 571 19.75 -0.09 -23.74
N GLU A 572 20.05 0.83 -24.67
CA GLU A 572 19.11 1.87 -25.12
C GLU A 572 19.46 2.29 -26.54
N PHE A 573 18.45 2.74 -27.29
CA PHE A 573 18.64 3.20 -28.65
C PHE A 573 19.29 4.59 -28.70
N SER A 574 20.12 4.81 -29.73
CA SER A 574 20.46 6.16 -30.18
C SER A 574 19.20 6.91 -30.62
N PRO A 575 19.17 8.26 -30.60
CA PRO A 575 17.97 9.02 -30.98
C PRO A 575 17.45 8.75 -32.40
N ASP A 576 18.32 8.32 -33.31
CA ASP A 576 17.96 7.95 -34.69
C ASP A 576 17.58 6.46 -34.87
N GLY A 577 17.65 5.67 -33.80
CA GLY A 577 17.30 4.25 -33.76
C GLY A 577 18.27 3.31 -34.48
N LYS A 578 19.44 3.79 -34.93
CA LYS A 578 20.39 2.98 -35.73
C LYS A 578 21.39 2.20 -34.88
N LEU A 579 21.72 2.73 -33.70
CA LEU A 579 22.67 2.13 -32.78
C LEU A 579 21.95 1.74 -31.49
N LEU A 580 22.41 0.66 -30.88
CA LEU A 580 22.16 0.36 -29.48
C LEU A 580 23.40 0.76 -28.68
N TYR A 581 23.26 1.67 -27.72
CA TYR A 581 24.29 1.89 -26.71
C TYR A 581 24.16 0.83 -25.62
N ALA A 582 25.28 0.25 -25.19
CA ALA A 582 25.26 -0.87 -24.26
C ALA A 582 26.34 -0.79 -23.18
N CYS A 583 25.96 -1.18 -21.96
CA CYS A 583 26.82 -1.20 -20.78
C CYS A 583 27.65 -2.50 -20.71
N GLN A 584 28.98 -2.38 -20.63
CA GLN A 584 29.87 -3.52 -20.34
C GLN A 584 30.73 -3.26 -19.10
N GLY A 585 30.08 -3.23 -17.92
CA GLY A 585 30.76 -2.99 -16.64
C GLY A 585 31.92 -3.94 -16.34
N SER A 586 31.82 -5.22 -16.74
CA SER A 586 32.89 -6.21 -16.57
C SER A 586 34.11 -5.98 -17.46
N LYS A 587 33.92 -5.33 -18.62
CA LYS A 587 34.98 -4.92 -19.57
C LYS A 587 35.38 -3.45 -19.41
N SER A 588 34.86 -2.77 -18.39
CA SER A 588 35.10 -1.36 -18.09
C SER A 588 34.86 -0.40 -19.28
N ARG A 589 33.75 -0.55 -20.01
CA ARG A 589 33.45 0.28 -21.19
C ARG A 589 31.95 0.43 -21.50
N VAL A 590 31.63 1.46 -22.28
CA VAL A 590 30.34 1.60 -22.99
C VAL A 590 30.60 1.38 -24.48
N ILE A 591 29.74 0.60 -25.14
CA ILE A 591 29.84 0.31 -26.57
C ILE A 591 28.60 0.80 -27.32
N SER A 592 28.70 0.85 -28.64
CA SER A 592 27.58 0.93 -29.56
C SER A 592 27.53 -0.33 -30.42
N ILE A 593 26.34 -0.76 -30.78
CA ILE A 593 26.06 -1.91 -31.66
C ILE A 593 25.20 -1.40 -32.81
N ASP A 594 25.65 -1.56 -34.05
CA ASP A 594 24.83 -1.26 -35.22
C ASP A 594 23.73 -2.32 -35.37
N VAL A 595 22.47 -1.88 -35.38
CA VAL A 595 21.30 -2.77 -35.36
C VAL A 595 21.16 -3.57 -36.65
N ALA A 596 21.68 -3.05 -37.78
CA ALA A 596 21.52 -3.68 -39.08
C ALA A 596 22.51 -4.80 -39.33
N ASN A 597 23.73 -4.70 -38.78
CA ASN A 597 24.81 -5.66 -39.08
C ASN A 597 25.53 -6.22 -37.84
N GLY A 598 25.23 -5.74 -36.63
CA GLY A 598 25.84 -6.19 -35.38
C GLY A 598 27.25 -5.64 -35.11
N GLU A 599 27.73 -4.65 -35.87
CA GLU A 599 29.06 -4.07 -35.69
C GLU A 599 29.18 -3.39 -34.33
N VAL A 600 30.19 -3.77 -33.55
CA VAL A 600 30.45 -3.24 -32.20
C VAL A 600 31.56 -2.19 -32.24
N LYS A 601 31.33 -1.01 -31.64
CA LYS A 601 32.34 0.04 -31.44
C LYS A 601 32.37 0.52 -30.00
N THR A 602 33.56 0.67 -29.44
CA THR A 602 33.73 1.30 -28.14
C THR A 602 33.43 2.80 -28.21
N ILE A 603 32.60 3.30 -27.29
CA ILE A 603 32.26 4.73 -27.14
C ILE A 603 33.10 5.37 -26.03
N ALA A 604 33.29 4.66 -24.91
CA ALA A 604 34.11 5.11 -23.80
C ALA A 604 34.75 3.92 -23.06
N GLU A 605 35.95 4.11 -22.52
CA GLU A 605 36.68 3.12 -21.70
C GLU A 605 36.95 3.66 -20.29
N GLY A 606 37.32 2.77 -19.37
CA GLY A 606 37.66 3.15 -17.99
C GLY A 606 36.46 3.39 -17.07
N VAL A 607 35.25 3.08 -17.55
CA VAL A 607 33.97 3.27 -16.85
C VAL A 607 33.34 1.94 -16.47
N LYS A 608 32.57 1.85 -15.39
CA LYS A 608 31.88 0.63 -14.94
C LYS A 608 30.35 0.80 -15.03
N PRO A 609 29.78 0.89 -16.23
CA PRO A 609 28.36 1.14 -16.42
C PRO A 609 27.52 -0.08 -16.01
N ASN A 610 26.32 0.18 -15.48
CA ASN A 610 25.33 -0.83 -15.15
C ASN A 610 24.10 -0.68 -16.05
N ASP A 611 23.34 0.41 -15.91
CA ASP A 611 22.19 0.73 -16.77
C ASP A 611 22.35 2.14 -17.39
N LEU A 612 21.65 2.44 -18.49
CA LEU A 612 21.77 3.71 -19.21
C LEU A 612 20.45 4.25 -19.78
N ALA A 613 20.41 5.56 -19.98
CA ALA A 613 19.36 6.29 -20.67
C ALA A 613 19.99 7.31 -21.64
N VAL A 614 19.30 7.62 -22.73
CA VAL A 614 19.84 8.46 -23.80
C VAL A 614 18.99 9.71 -23.97
N THR A 615 19.61 10.88 -23.84
CA THR A 615 18.92 12.16 -24.01
C THR A 615 18.57 12.42 -25.48
N ARG A 616 17.59 13.29 -25.76
CA ARG A 616 17.17 13.62 -27.13
C ARG A 616 18.29 14.22 -27.99
N ASP A 617 19.21 14.95 -27.37
CA ASP A 617 20.41 15.51 -27.98
C ASP A 617 21.58 14.51 -28.08
N GLY A 618 21.38 13.27 -27.63
CA GLY A 618 22.25 12.12 -27.86
C GLY A 618 23.30 11.87 -26.80
N PHE A 619 23.25 12.53 -25.64
CA PHE A 619 24.14 12.21 -24.52
C PHE A 619 23.68 10.91 -23.85
N ILE A 620 24.65 10.10 -23.41
CA ILE A 620 24.40 8.85 -22.71
C ILE A 620 24.55 9.12 -21.21
N LEU A 621 23.49 8.95 -20.45
CA LEU A 621 23.51 8.97 -18.99
C LEU A 621 23.52 7.53 -18.50
N PHE A 622 24.41 7.17 -17.58
CA PHE A 622 24.49 5.81 -17.07
C PHE A 622 24.85 5.76 -15.60
N THR A 623 24.51 4.65 -14.95
CA THR A 623 24.81 4.44 -13.53
C THR A 623 26.09 3.64 -13.33
N GLN A 624 26.89 4.04 -12.34
CA GLN A 624 28.03 3.27 -11.84
C GLN A 624 27.74 2.82 -10.41
N THR A 625 27.11 1.65 -10.27
CA THR A 625 26.65 1.14 -8.97
C THR A 625 27.76 1.05 -7.93
N GLY A 626 28.95 0.59 -8.34
CA GLY A 626 30.08 0.38 -7.44
C GLY A 626 30.76 1.67 -6.97
N THR A 627 30.80 2.71 -7.81
CA THR A 627 31.40 4.01 -7.46
C THR A 627 30.38 5.03 -6.96
N GLN A 628 29.08 4.68 -6.99
CA GLN A 628 27.98 5.50 -6.47
C GLN A 628 27.73 6.78 -7.26
N GLU A 629 27.84 6.69 -8.59
CA GLU A 629 27.77 7.83 -9.50
C GLU A 629 26.71 7.65 -10.58
N VAL A 630 26.17 8.78 -11.04
CA VAL A 630 25.55 8.91 -12.36
C VAL A 630 26.54 9.65 -13.25
N VAL A 631 26.80 9.11 -14.43
CA VAL A 631 27.84 9.59 -15.34
C VAL A 631 27.22 9.89 -16.69
N ARG A 632 27.71 10.93 -17.35
CA ARG A 632 27.34 11.35 -18.70
C ARG A 632 28.48 11.07 -19.67
N ILE A 633 28.16 10.62 -20.88
CA ILE A 633 29.06 10.54 -22.02
C ILE A 633 28.52 11.41 -23.15
N ASN A 634 29.40 12.19 -23.77
CA ASN A 634 29.17 12.74 -25.11
C ASN A 634 29.70 11.74 -26.15
N PRO A 635 28.84 11.02 -26.90
CA PRO A 635 29.32 9.99 -27.83
C PRO A 635 30.05 10.56 -29.06
N LYS A 636 30.04 11.89 -29.27
CA LYS A 636 30.71 12.52 -30.42
C LYS A 636 32.23 12.61 -30.24
N ASP A 637 32.69 12.82 -29.02
CA ASP A 637 34.10 13.00 -28.67
C ASP A 637 34.58 12.04 -27.57
N GLY A 638 33.67 11.30 -26.94
CA GLY A 638 33.98 10.35 -25.86
C GLY A 638 34.18 11.01 -24.50
N GLU A 639 33.83 12.29 -24.32
CA GLU A 639 33.95 12.97 -23.03
C GLU A 639 33.09 12.28 -21.96
N VAL A 640 33.69 11.97 -20.81
CA VAL A 640 33.04 11.33 -19.66
C VAL A 640 33.01 12.29 -18.47
N THR A 641 31.83 12.53 -17.90
CA THR A 641 31.64 13.45 -16.76
C THR A 641 30.77 12.83 -15.67
N SER A 642 31.21 12.83 -14.41
CA SER A 642 30.35 12.50 -13.27
C SER A 642 29.35 13.65 -13.07
N VAL A 643 28.03 13.36 -13.13
CA VAL A 643 26.95 14.36 -13.08
C VAL A 643 26.09 14.27 -11.82
N ASP A 644 26.19 13.19 -11.05
CA ASP A 644 25.63 13.09 -9.70
C ASP A 644 26.39 12.06 -8.85
N THR A 645 26.38 12.28 -7.53
CA THR A 645 26.91 11.34 -6.52
C THR A 645 25.96 11.25 -5.32
N GLY A 646 26.16 10.26 -4.45
CA GLY A 646 25.45 10.16 -3.17
C GLY A 646 24.14 9.37 -3.21
N ILE A 647 23.88 8.64 -4.29
CA ILE A 647 22.94 7.51 -4.30
C ILE A 647 23.75 6.28 -3.90
N ALA A 648 23.33 5.49 -2.90
CA ALA A 648 24.22 4.47 -2.32
C ALA A 648 24.54 3.32 -3.29
N LYS A 649 23.58 2.93 -4.14
CA LYS A 649 23.75 1.96 -5.22
C LYS A 649 22.85 2.34 -6.40
N PRO A 650 23.23 3.34 -7.22
CA PRO A 650 22.45 3.70 -8.40
C PRO A 650 22.44 2.51 -9.35
N ASN A 651 21.27 2.17 -9.89
CA ASN A 651 21.09 1.01 -10.75
C ASN A 651 20.25 1.42 -11.96
N GLY A 652 18.97 1.03 -12.04
CA GLY A 652 18.12 1.37 -13.18
C GLY A 652 17.94 2.88 -13.38
N ILE A 653 17.79 3.28 -14.64
CA ILE A 653 17.73 4.70 -15.03
C ILE A 653 16.79 4.89 -16.22
N ALA A 654 15.93 5.90 -16.18
CA ALA A 654 15.06 6.23 -17.32
C ALA A 654 14.69 7.71 -17.38
N LEU A 655 14.47 8.21 -18.60
CA LEU A 655 13.98 9.55 -18.87
C LEU A 655 12.45 9.59 -18.97
N SER A 656 11.85 10.68 -18.52
CA SER A 656 10.47 11.01 -18.88
C SER A 656 10.33 11.13 -20.40
N ASN A 657 9.12 10.89 -20.93
CA ASN A 657 8.86 10.98 -22.37
C ASN A 657 9.22 12.34 -22.98
N ASP A 658 9.12 13.41 -22.18
CA ASP A 658 9.46 14.77 -22.60
C ASP A 658 10.96 15.10 -22.45
N GLY A 659 11.77 14.18 -21.89
CA GLY A 659 13.19 14.31 -21.65
C GLY A 659 13.58 15.26 -20.50
N GLY A 660 12.61 15.87 -19.82
CA GLY A 660 12.87 16.89 -18.81
C GLY A 660 13.20 16.34 -17.42
N THR A 661 12.92 15.06 -17.16
CA THR A 661 13.15 14.41 -15.87
C THR A 661 13.89 13.09 -16.05
N LEU A 662 14.94 12.87 -15.27
CA LEU A 662 15.62 11.59 -15.14
C LEU A 662 15.21 10.93 -13.84
N ALA A 663 14.87 9.64 -13.86
CA ALA A 663 14.70 8.81 -12.69
C ALA A 663 15.87 7.81 -12.55
N VAL A 664 16.35 7.58 -11.32
CA VAL A 664 17.45 6.66 -11.00
C VAL A 664 17.06 5.84 -9.78
N SER A 665 16.93 4.51 -9.93
CA SER A 665 16.56 3.63 -8.83
C SER A 665 17.78 3.35 -7.94
N GLU A 666 17.50 3.14 -6.66
CA GLU A 666 18.52 2.79 -5.68
C GLU A 666 18.38 1.34 -5.23
N TYR A 667 19.26 0.47 -5.73
CA TYR A 667 19.25 -0.96 -5.40
C TYR A 667 19.51 -1.22 -3.92
N GLY A 668 20.36 -0.38 -3.32
CA GLY A 668 20.80 -0.46 -1.93
C GLY A 668 19.94 0.36 -0.95
N GLY A 669 18.83 0.93 -1.41
CA GLY A 669 18.01 1.85 -0.63
C GLY A 669 16.53 1.66 -0.89
N GLN A 670 15.76 2.71 -0.59
CA GLN A 670 14.29 2.68 -0.58
C GLN A 670 13.67 3.73 -1.51
N TYR A 671 14.48 4.40 -2.33
CA TYR A 671 14.03 5.50 -3.17
C TYR A 671 14.42 5.28 -4.62
N THR A 672 13.56 5.76 -5.52
CA THR A 672 13.99 6.18 -6.85
C THR A 672 14.11 7.70 -6.85
N TRP A 673 15.30 8.17 -7.19
CA TRP A 673 15.67 9.56 -7.22
C TRP A 673 15.25 10.18 -8.54
N MET A 674 14.84 11.43 -8.53
CA MET A 674 14.49 12.15 -9.74
C MET A 674 15.27 13.46 -9.85
N PHE A 675 15.67 13.80 -11.07
CA PHE A 675 16.45 14.98 -11.43
C PHE A 675 15.74 15.75 -12.51
N ARG A 676 15.90 17.07 -12.52
CA ARG A 676 15.68 17.85 -13.73
C ARG A 676 16.86 17.64 -14.67
N VAL A 677 16.55 17.45 -15.95
CA VAL A 677 17.53 17.35 -17.02
C VAL A 677 17.61 18.70 -17.73
N ASN A 678 18.80 19.28 -17.76
CA ASN A 678 19.12 20.52 -18.45
C ASN A 678 19.82 20.22 -19.77
N ALA A 679 20.17 21.27 -20.53
CA ALA A 679 20.91 21.14 -21.77
C ALA A 679 22.17 20.28 -21.59
N GLU A 680 22.51 19.50 -22.61
CA GLU A 680 23.69 18.63 -22.61
C GLU A 680 23.68 17.58 -21.49
N GLY A 681 22.50 17.19 -20.99
CA GLY A 681 22.37 16.17 -19.95
C GLY A 681 22.86 16.58 -18.55
N VAL A 682 22.99 17.87 -18.27
CA VAL A 682 23.35 18.36 -16.92
C VAL A 682 22.18 18.16 -15.95
N LEU A 683 22.46 17.61 -14.77
CA LEU A 683 21.43 17.25 -13.78
C LEU A 683 21.40 18.23 -12.60
N ASP A 684 20.19 18.61 -12.17
CA ASP A 684 19.96 19.31 -10.90
C ASP A 684 18.56 18.98 -10.33
N GLY A 685 18.14 19.64 -9.24
CA GLY A 685 16.82 19.39 -8.64
C GLY A 685 16.62 17.95 -8.14
N LYS A 686 17.70 17.30 -7.71
CA LYS A 686 17.73 15.94 -7.16
C LYS A 686 16.78 15.79 -5.97
N MET A 687 15.87 14.82 -6.04
CA MET A 687 14.93 14.53 -4.95
C MET A 687 14.54 13.05 -4.88
N PRO A 688 14.35 12.48 -3.68
CA PRO A 688 13.90 11.09 -3.50
C PRO A 688 12.37 10.99 -3.66
N ASN A 689 11.86 11.31 -4.85
CA ASN A 689 10.40 11.50 -5.06
C ASN A 689 9.59 10.20 -4.98
N MET A 690 10.15 9.09 -5.44
CA MET A 690 9.46 7.80 -5.51
C MET A 690 9.94 6.90 -4.37
N SER A 691 9.17 6.84 -3.29
CA SER A 691 9.43 5.93 -2.16
C SER A 691 8.96 4.53 -2.51
N LEU A 692 9.91 3.60 -2.67
CA LEU A 692 9.61 2.21 -2.94
C LEU A 692 9.07 1.55 -1.67
N ARG A 693 8.01 0.76 -1.83
CA ARG A 693 7.52 -0.11 -0.77
C ARG A 693 8.56 -1.18 -0.48
N LEU A 694 8.78 -1.43 0.80
CA LEU A 694 9.71 -2.43 1.30
C LEU A 694 8.97 -3.75 1.61
N PRO A 695 9.58 -4.91 1.36
CA PRO A 695 9.07 -6.18 1.88
C PRO A 695 9.04 -6.15 3.40
N ILE A 696 8.00 -6.76 3.98
CA ILE A 696 7.97 -7.05 5.41
C ILE A 696 9.07 -8.07 5.70
N ASP A 697 9.82 -7.84 6.77
CA ASP A 697 10.82 -8.79 7.27
C ASP A 697 10.11 -9.89 8.08
N PRO A 698 10.03 -11.13 7.58
CA PRO A 698 9.36 -12.22 8.28
C PRO A 698 10.14 -12.71 9.51
N GLN A 699 11.40 -12.31 9.69
CA GLN A 699 12.20 -12.55 10.90
C GLN A 699 12.17 -11.36 11.87
N GLY A 700 11.65 -10.22 11.43
CA GLY A 700 11.56 -9.00 12.22
C GLY A 700 10.64 -9.13 13.44
N GLN A 701 10.87 -8.22 14.40
CA GLN A 701 10.03 -8.10 15.59
C GLN A 701 8.83 -7.19 15.32
N PHE A 702 7.63 -7.76 15.38
CA PHE A 702 6.38 -7.04 15.17
C PHE A 702 5.92 -6.35 16.44
N ASN A 703 6.48 -5.21 16.81
CA ASN A 703 6.16 -4.58 18.10
C ASN A 703 4.74 -3.99 18.17
N PHE A 704 4.24 -3.85 19.39
CA PHE A 704 2.95 -3.23 19.62
C PHE A 704 2.96 -1.74 19.28
N ASN A 705 1.92 -1.25 18.61
CA ASN A 705 1.81 0.14 18.13
C ASN A 705 2.90 0.57 17.13
N GLU A 706 3.75 -0.32 16.63
CA GLU A 706 4.79 0.02 15.66
C GLU A 706 4.39 -0.44 14.26
N PRO A 707 4.85 0.26 13.20
CA PRO A 707 4.72 -0.27 11.85
C PRO A 707 5.39 -1.65 11.76
N PRO A 708 4.97 -2.52 10.83
CA PRO A 708 5.64 -3.79 10.61
C PRO A 708 7.15 -3.61 10.40
N PRO A 709 7.97 -4.58 10.83
CA PRO A 709 9.37 -4.59 10.48
C PRO A 709 9.48 -4.77 8.97
N TYR A 710 10.17 -3.84 8.32
CA TYR A 710 10.46 -3.92 6.89
C TYR A 710 11.94 -4.24 6.70
N LEU A 711 12.27 -4.93 5.61
CA LEU A 711 13.63 -4.97 5.12
C LEU A 711 14.10 -3.55 4.80
N SER A 712 15.40 -3.27 4.95
CA SER A 712 15.96 -1.92 4.78
C SER A 712 16.17 -1.51 3.31
N VAL A 713 16.03 -2.44 2.36
CA VAL A 713 16.30 -2.21 0.94
C VAL A 713 15.15 -2.71 0.07
N ALA A 714 14.74 -1.90 -0.90
CA ALA A 714 13.70 -2.23 -1.85
C ALA A 714 14.23 -3.03 -3.05
N LYS A 715 15.55 -3.02 -3.28
CA LYS A 715 16.21 -3.58 -4.47
C LYS A 715 15.69 -2.97 -5.77
N GLY A 716 15.60 -1.63 -5.83
CA GLY A 716 15.26 -0.93 -7.06
C GLY A 716 16.30 -1.21 -8.15
N ASP A 717 15.87 -1.77 -9.28
CA ASP A 717 16.74 -2.15 -10.40
C ASP A 717 16.22 -1.49 -11.70
N GLY A 718 16.27 -2.16 -12.85
CA GLY A 718 15.83 -1.64 -14.15
C GLY A 718 14.39 -1.10 -14.16
N MET A 719 14.14 -0.12 -15.04
CA MET A 719 12.86 0.59 -15.07
C MET A 719 12.41 0.96 -16.48
N ALA A 720 11.12 1.27 -16.61
CA ALA A 720 10.52 1.75 -17.85
C ALA A 720 9.61 2.94 -17.61
N VAL A 721 9.29 3.67 -18.70
CA VAL A 721 8.31 4.76 -18.69
C VAL A 721 7.28 4.51 -19.78
N ASP A 722 6.00 4.64 -19.45
CA ASP A 722 4.93 4.54 -20.45
C ASP A 722 4.51 5.89 -21.02
N ARG A 723 3.61 5.88 -22.01
CA ARG A 723 3.14 7.07 -22.73
C ARG A 723 2.48 8.13 -21.84
N LYS A 724 1.85 7.74 -20.72
CA LYS A 724 1.26 8.68 -19.75
C LYS A 724 2.31 9.25 -18.79
N GLY A 725 3.53 8.73 -18.84
CA GLY A 725 4.66 9.13 -17.98
C GLY A 725 4.70 8.36 -16.67
N ARG A 726 4.02 7.19 -16.56
CA ARG A 726 4.20 6.33 -15.39
C ARG A 726 5.56 5.68 -15.42
N TYR A 727 6.21 5.65 -14.27
CA TYR A 727 7.45 4.91 -14.05
C TYR A 727 7.13 3.51 -13.54
N TYR A 728 7.78 2.51 -14.11
CA TYR A 728 7.70 1.11 -13.71
C TYR A 728 9.07 0.73 -13.19
N VAL A 729 9.21 0.47 -11.89
CA VAL A 729 10.51 0.19 -11.25
C VAL A 729 10.50 -1.22 -10.71
N THR A 730 11.41 -2.07 -11.18
CA THR A 730 11.58 -3.42 -10.64
C THR A 730 12.09 -3.33 -9.19
N SER A 731 11.66 -4.27 -8.35
CA SER A 731 11.98 -4.29 -6.93
C SER A 731 11.83 -5.70 -6.35
N ALA A 732 12.23 -5.87 -5.09
CA ALA A 732 12.01 -7.10 -4.33
C ALA A 732 10.54 -7.52 -4.20
N LEU A 733 9.58 -6.59 -4.38
CA LEU A 733 8.14 -6.88 -4.32
C LEU A 733 7.50 -7.17 -5.70
N GLY A 734 8.23 -6.98 -6.79
CA GLY A 734 7.70 -6.93 -8.14
C GLY A 734 7.91 -5.56 -8.80
N VAL A 735 7.11 -5.24 -9.81
CA VAL A 735 7.19 -3.95 -10.53
C VAL A 735 6.32 -2.91 -9.82
N GLN A 736 6.95 -1.91 -9.21
CA GLN A 736 6.26 -0.81 -8.54
C GLN A 736 6.01 0.32 -9.54
N VAL A 737 4.75 0.74 -9.66
CA VAL A 737 4.30 1.74 -10.62
C VAL A 737 4.11 3.08 -9.92
N PHE A 738 4.58 4.17 -10.52
CA PHE A 738 4.46 5.53 -10.00
C PHE A 738 3.91 6.47 -11.07
N ASP A 739 3.16 7.49 -10.64
CA ASP A 739 2.74 8.57 -11.53
C ASP A 739 3.91 9.52 -11.85
N PRO A 740 3.77 10.46 -12.82
CA PRO A 740 4.83 11.40 -13.17
C PRO A 740 5.30 12.32 -12.02
N THR A 741 4.52 12.42 -10.94
CA THR A 741 4.88 13.21 -9.74
C THR A 741 5.60 12.38 -8.68
N GLY A 742 5.71 11.06 -8.91
CA GLY A 742 6.32 10.09 -8.02
C GLY A 742 5.39 9.56 -6.93
N ARG A 743 4.07 9.72 -7.06
CA ARG A 743 3.11 9.06 -6.14
C ARG A 743 2.95 7.59 -6.55
N PRO A 744 2.93 6.63 -5.61
CA PRO A 744 2.79 5.22 -5.93
C PRO A 744 1.40 4.94 -6.51
N CYS A 745 1.34 4.23 -7.63
CA CYS A 745 0.12 3.77 -8.29
C CYS A 745 -0.27 2.35 -7.84
N GLY A 746 0.71 1.47 -7.66
CA GLY A 746 0.49 0.10 -7.23
C GLY A 746 1.70 -0.79 -7.50
N VAL A 747 1.57 -2.08 -7.21
CA VAL A 747 2.60 -3.11 -7.41
C VAL A 747 2.00 -4.23 -8.25
N LEU A 748 2.68 -4.55 -9.36
CA LEU A 748 2.47 -5.77 -10.12
C LEU A 748 3.36 -6.86 -9.52
N PRO A 749 2.80 -7.92 -8.90
CA PRO A 749 3.59 -9.00 -8.32
C PRO A 749 4.46 -9.69 -9.37
N GLN A 750 5.64 -10.16 -8.98
CA GLN A 750 6.51 -10.95 -9.85
C GLN A 750 6.01 -12.40 -10.02
N PRO A 751 6.30 -13.07 -11.15
CA PRO A 751 5.90 -14.47 -11.38
C PRO A 751 6.44 -15.45 -10.34
N ASN A 752 7.74 -15.32 -10.01
CA ASN A 752 8.39 -16.20 -9.03
C ASN A 752 9.22 -15.38 -8.01
N PRO A 753 8.84 -15.30 -6.73
CA PRO A 753 9.55 -14.49 -5.75
C PRO A 753 10.97 -14.97 -5.41
N GLU A 754 11.33 -16.21 -5.76
CA GLU A 754 12.67 -16.78 -5.49
C GLU A 754 13.72 -16.42 -6.56
N LYS A 755 13.28 -15.85 -7.69
CA LYS A 755 14.17 -15.46 -8.80
C LYS A 755 14.39 -13.94 -8.82
N PRO A 756 15.60 -13.47 -9.13
CA PRO A 756 15.89 -12.04 -9.20
C PRO A 756 15.14 -11.38 -10.36
N LEU A 757 14.38 -10.32 -10.06
CA LEU A 757 13.75 -9.45 -11.05
C LEU A 757 14.71 -8.30 -11.39
N THR A 758 15.23 -8.27 -12.61
CA THR A 758 16.35 -7.39 -13.00
C THR A 758 15.86 -6.13 -13.69
N THR A 759 15.09 -6.27 -14.77
CA THR A 759 14.66 -5.11 -15.56
C THR A 759 13.25 -5.30 -16.14
N CYS A 760 12.65 -4.21 -16.61
CA CYS A 760 11.35 -4.20 -17.27
C CYS A 760 11.31 -3.20 -18.42
N MET A 761 10.49 -3.47 -19.45
CA MET A 761 10.31 -2.58 -20.59
C MET A 761 8.92 -2.68 -21.21
N LEU A 762 8.37 -1.56 -21.67
CA LEU A 762 7.14 -1.53 -22.47
C LEU A 762 7.48 -1.74 -23.95
N ALA A 763 6.96 -2.83 -24.53
CA ALA A 763 7.15 -3.22 -25.92
C ALA A 763 5.87 -3.86 -26.48
N GLY A 764 5.99 -4.57 -27.59
CA GLY A 764 4.86 -5.09 -28.36
C GLY A 764 4.12 -4.00 -29.13
N PRO A 765 3.05 -4.37 -29.86
CA PRO A 765 2.23 -3.40 -30.58
C PRO A 765 1.80 -2.23 -29.68
N ASN A 766 2.03 -0.99 -30.14
CA ASN A 766 1.74 0.25 -29.41
C ASN A 766 2.47 0.41 -28.06
N HIS A 767 3.48 -0.40 -27.75
CA HIS A 767 4.15 -0.41 -26.45
C HIS A 767 3.20 -0.66 -25.27
N SER A 768 2.13 -1.43 -25.49
CA SER A 768 1.13 -1.70 -24.45
C SER A 768 1.41 -2.94 -23.61
N THR A 769 2.50 -3.65 -23.88
CA THR A 769 2.85 -4.89 -23.20
C THR A 769 4.09 -4.66 -22.35
N LEU A 770 3.97 -4.92 -21.05
CA LEU A 770 5.10 -4.87 -20.12
C LEU A 770 5.84 -6.20 -20.17
N TYR A 771 7.13 -6.14 -20.48
CA TYR A 771 8.06 -7.24 -20.38
C TYR A 771 8.90 -7.10 -19.12
N ILE A 772 9.25 -8.23 -18.51
CA ILE A 772 10.17 -8.30 -17.37
C ILE A 772 11.20 -9.40 -17.60
N ALA A 773 12.42 -9.16 -17.14
CA ALA A 773 13.45 -10.18 -17.03
C ALA A 773 13.54 -10.67 -15.59
N GLN A 774 13.47 -11.99 -15.40
CA GLN A 774 13.52 -12.63 -14.10
C GLN A 774 14.44 -13.86 -14.13
N GLY A 775 15.68 -13.68 -13.66
CA GLY A 775 16.70 -14.73 -13.63
C GLY A 775 17.01 -15.27 -15.02
N SER A 776 16.51 -16.47 -15.35
CA SER A 776 16.73 -17.18 -16.62
C SER A 776 15.58 -17.04 -17.62
N GLU A 777 14.61 -16.18 -17.33
CA GLU A 777 13.33 -16.12 -18.05
C GLU A 777 12.96 -14.67 -18.37
N ILE A 778 12.16 -14.50 -19.44
CA ILE A 778 11.47 -13.27 -19.79
C ILE A 778 9.98 -13.55 -19.82
N PHE A 779 9.22 -12.70 -19.13
CA PHE A 779 7.77 -12.73 -19.13
C PHE A 779 7.22 -11.47 -19.79
N ARG A 780 5.99 -11.57 -20.29
CA ARG A 780 5.22 -10.41 -20.73
C ARG A 780 3.87 -10.36 -20.05
N ARG A 781 3.29 -9.17 -20.02
CA ARG A 781 1.94 -8.94 -19.54
C ARG A 781 1.30 -7.82 -20.35
N LYS A 782 0.10 -8.08 -20.86
CA LYS A 782 -0.71 -7.06 -21.52
C LYS A 782 -1.29 -6.10 -20.49
N LEU A 783 -1.19 -4.81 -20.78
CA LEU A 783 -1.69 -3.72 -19.96
C LEU A 783 -2.58 -2.79 -20.82
N THR A 784 -3.41 -1.98 -20.19
CA THR A 784 -4.23 -0.93 -20.86
C THR A 784 -3.45 0.37 -21.05
N VAL A 785 -2.15 0.29 -21.34
CA VAL A 785 -1.35 1.48 -21.66
C VAL A 785 -1.87 2.09 -22.97
N GLU A 786 -2.28 3.35 -22.91
CA GLU A 786 -2.83 4.12 -24.05
C GLU A 786 -1.96 5.31 -24.45
#